data_AF-A0A9P6PB80-F1
#
_entry.id   AF-A0A9P6PB80-F1
#
_cell.length_a   1.000
_cell.length_b   1.000
_cell.length_c   1.000
_cell.angle_alpha   90.00
_cell.angle_beta   90.00
_cell.angle_gamma   90.00
#
_symmetry.space_group_name_H-M   'P 1'
#
loop_
_entity.id
_entity.type
_entity.pdbx_description
1 polymer ?
#
loop_
_entity_poly.entity_id
_entity_poly.type
_entity_poly.pdbx_seq_one_letter_code
_entity_poly.pdbx_strand_id
1 'polypeptide(L)'
;MFALFVVIMVVLISQILNSPITTIAISEDTDWMSLPDMRLCFDGSSNVEDSADAPHVNCLTDFGYDCREFVHKLDLAIHQPALDASYPTNCYLFAPPDWFRLSNKIEFITKEINENSNGTEIYFPMYGKSSQINAALYAPNMDPNRVVYFNQSQMLTQSQIDLWLFEESRLSLSENSYSIGTPRAFYKLAYQLQMHQYLDNSRWNYIGFQPIRNSTPEVMTTLRERSLSTPVVHGIKMAFITLCPANFKITTVQEQRIYSVVNSLGNIGGVIGLLASIQLFMFGYRPKSPWGIVQSWSFGKMKHSIIRRLTSDLDVLDTSVPLASIVHERFSDKLRSVHFDHTSRDDATLFETNESGEGSQRTKRLEQRVQLMELMFKVYYVDDEIFRALQHSINNGQQSVSNAEPNPSMVSTINNLGHRQNIRPAPSFETRDSKELIKNGESSSKRVSFDQQAEMRAKLESMMQNLAMMEQAELLKASGRKTMEDHKFWNTQPVPKHDEEVTEIGQIEPSVPVDQVSKEPPKLPKEFEWCELDLNDEKEVKELYELLTLNYVEDGDAQFRFDYSAHFLKWALQPPKWRKSWHVGVRVAANKKLVAFISGIPADMRTYNVTQPLTDINFLCVHKKLRSKRLAPVLIREITRRSHLENIFQAVYTAGVVLPKPVATCRYFHRSLNPKKLVECNFSRVPPKWTLARMIKHYKVPDETATAGLRIMRDEDAAEVRVLLNNYLSRFDLSLVFETDEDVKHWIVPHEDVVWSYVVENPETHKITDMFSFYSLPSSVINNPKHSTLNAAYIFYYAMDVPAEYKTSKEEEEKYIKTRLNDLIKDALVLAKKAGFDVVNALDLMDNIAFVEDQKFGPGDGHLNYYLYNWKCPDVARNKVGLVML
;
A
#
# COMPACT_ATOMS: atom_id res chain seq x y z
N MET A 1 32.00 -23.83 -15.14
CA MET A 1 31.45 -22.97 -14.07
C MET A 1 32.21 -21.66 -13.91
N PHE A 2 33.33 -21.57 -13.17
CA PHE A 2 33.94 -20.26 -12.82
C PHE A 2 34.23 -19.34 -14.02
N ALA A 3 34.86 -19.84 -15.10
CA ALA A 3 35.11 -19.04 -16.31
C ALA A 3 33.82 -18.52 -16.99
N LEU A 4 32.74 -19.33 -17.00
CA LEU A 4 31.43 -18.92 -17.52
C LEU A 4 30.82 -17.80 -16.66
N PHE A 5 30.95 -17.90 -15.33
CA PHE A 5 30.50 -16.86 -14.41
C PHE A 5 31.23 -15.53 -14.65
N VAL A 6 32.56 -15.56 -14.85
CA VAL A 6 33.34 -14.34 -15.17
C VAL A 6 32.88 -13.71 -16.49
N VAL A 7 32.63 -14.49 -17.55
CA VAL A 7 32.09 -13.97 -18.82
C VAL A 7 30.71 -13.33 -18.62
N ILE A 8 29.82 -13.98 -17.86
CA ILE A 8 28.48 -13.45 -17.54
C ILE A 8 28.57 -12.13 -16.74
N MET A 9 29.48 -12.03 -15.76
CA MET A 9 29.73 -10.78 -15.02
C MET A 9 30.14 -9.63 -15.95
N VAL A 10 31.08 -9.88 -16.88
CA VAL A 10 31.57 -8.85 -17.81
C VAL A 10 30.45 -8.38 -18.74
N VAL A 11 29.62 -9.28 -19.27
CA VAL A 11 28.47 -8.94 -20.12
C VAL A 11 27.44 -8.11 -19.34
N LEU A 12 27.05 -8.52 -18.13
CA LEU A 12 26.07 -7.80 -17.32
C LEU A 12 26.56 -6.42 -16.89
N ILE A 13 27.84 -6.27 -16.49
CA ILE A 13 28.43 -4.97 -16.17
C ILE A 13 28.41 -4.06 -17.41
N SER A 14 28.72 -4.59 -18.60
CA SER A 14 28.63 -3.84 -19.85
C SER A 14 27.19 -3.41 -20.18
N GLN A 15 26.18 -4.27 -19.94
CA GLN A 15 24.77 -3.94 -20.14
C GLN A 15 24.24 -2.87 -19.16
N ILE A 16 24.68 -2.90 -17.90
CA ILE A 16 24.33 -1.89 -16.90
C ILE A 16 24.92 -0.53 -17.30
N LEU A 17 26.23 -0.48 -17.60
CA LEU A 17 26.92 0.78 -17.95
C LEU A 17 26.36 1.42 -19.23
N ASN A 18 26.05 0.60 -20.24
CA ASN A 18 25.47 1.06 -21.51
C ASN A 18 23.93 1.00 -21.51
N SER A 19 23.27 0.93 -20.34
CA SER A 19 21.81 0.84 -20.30
C SER A 19 21.17 2.11 -20.87
N PRO A 20 20.25 1.99 -21.85
CA PRO A 20 19.40 3.12 -22.22
C PRO A 20 18.53 3.56 -21.04
N ILE A 21 18.08 4.81 -21.12
CA ILE A 21 17.07 5.39 -20.25
C ILE A 21 15.70 5.20 -20.94
N THR A 22 14.66 4.99 -20.15
CA THR A 22 13.26 4.87 -20.59
C THR A 22 12.36 5.55 -19.57
N THR A 23 11.20 6.04 -19.99
CA THR A 23 10.23 6.72 -19.15
C THR A 23 9.06 5.81 -18.75
N ILE A 24 8.59 5.95 -17.51
CA ILE A 24 7.28 5.45 -17.06
C ILE A 24 6.39 6.66 -16.81
N ALA A 25 5.22 6.72 -17.45
CA ALA A 25 4.16 7.63 -17.03
C ALA A 25 3.38 7.02 -15.86
N ILE A 26 3.23 7.77 -14.77
CA ILE A 26 2.35 7.45 -13.64
C ILE A 26 1.29 8.56 -13.58
N SER A 27 0.01 8.22 -13.75
CA SER A 27 -1.08 9.20 -13.71
C SER A 27 -1.94 8.98 -12.48
N GLU A 28 -2.13 10.04 -11.69
CA GLU A 28 -2.99 10.07 -10.50
C GLU A 28 -4.21 10.95 -10.77
N ASP A 29 -5.41 10.47 -10.39
CA ASP A 29 -6.67 11.23 -10.50
C ASP A 29 -6.74 12.35 -9.46
N THR A 30 -7.18 13.55 -9.87
CA THR A 30 -7.24 14.73 -8.98
C THR A 30 -8.55 15.49 -9.13
N ASP A 31 -9.18 15.87 -8.01
CA ASP A 31 -10.40 16.70 -8.02
C ASP A 31 -10.19 18.10 -8.64
N TRP A 32 -8.96 18.60 -8.65
CA TRP A 32 -8.58 19.92 -9.16
C TRP A 32 -7.31 19.89 -10.02
N MET A 33 -7.16 20.86 -10.92
CA MET A 33 -5.97 21.06 -11.75
C MET A 33 -5.53 22.54 -11.75
N SER A 34 -4.23 22.77 -11.63
CA SER A 34 -3.61 24.11 -11.76
C SER A 34 -3.61 24.58 -13.22
N LEU A 35 -3.72 25.89 -13.42
CA LEU A 35 -3.72 26.50 -14.76
C LEU A 35 -2.30 26.76 -15.28
N PRO A 36 -2.04 26.60 -16.60
CA PRO A 36 -0.83 27.10 -17.24
C PRO A 36 -0.90 28.63 -17.42
N ASP A 37 0.28 29.25 -17.55
CA ASP A 37 0.38 30.64 -18.01
C ASP A 37 0.15 30.67 -19.52
N MET A 38 -0.55 31.70 -20.03
CA MET A 38 -0.89 31.82 -21.45
C MET A 38 -0.62 33.22 -21.99
N ARG A 39 0.29 33.32 -22.97
CA ARG A 39 0.55 34.56 -23.71
C ARG A 39 -0.29 34.60 -24.98
N LEU A 40 -0.85 35.77 -25.28
CA LEU A 40 -1.68 36.07 -26.45
C LEU A 40 -1.18 37.35 -27.14
N CYS A 41 -0.63 37.23 -28.34
CA CYS A 41 -0.17 38.35 -29.16
C CYS A 41 -1.08 38.55 -30.39
N PHE A 42 -1.40 39.80 -30.70
CA PHE A 42 -2.30 40.21 -31.77
C PHE A 42 -1.54 40.93 -32.89
N ASP A 43 -1.47 40.32 -34.06
CA ASP A 43 -0.82 40.88 -35.25
C ASP A 43 -1.77 41.86 -35.95
N GLY A 44 -1.25 42.82 -36.72
CA GLY A 44 -2.10 43.72 -37.53
C GLY A 44 -2.84 44.81 -36.74
N SER A 45 -2.44 45.09 -35.49
CA SER A 45 -3.23 45.96 -34.60
C SER A 45 -2.87 47.45 -34.71
N SER A 46 -3.86 48.33 -34.50
CA SER A 46 -3.64 49.78 -34.50
C SER A 46 -3.16 50.28 -33.13
N ASN A 47 -2.01 50.96 -33.08
CA ASN A 47 -1.39 51.56 -31.87
C ASN A 47 -2.17 52.72 -31.20
N VAL A 48 -3.47 52.86 -31.43
CA VAL A 48 -4.31 53.92 -30.86
C VAL A 48 -5.01 53.38 -29.62
N GLU A 49 -4.42 53.61 -28.45
CA GLU A 49 -4.79 52.95 -27.19
C GLU A 49 -6.24 53.22 -26.72
N ASP A 50 -6.83 54.36 -27.11
CA ASP A 50 -8.23 54.74 -26.82
C ASP A 50 -9.22 54.40 -27.97
N SER A 51 -8.81 53.65 -29.00
CA SER A 51 -9.70 53.29 -30.11
C SER A 51 -10.56 52.05 -29.81
N ALA A 52 -11.85 52.09 -30.19
CA ALA A 52 -12.76 50.94 -30.07
C ALA A 52 -12.42 49.74 -30.99
N ASP A 53 -11.35 49.86 -31.77
CA ASP A 53 -10.75 48.80 -32.59
C ASP A 53 -9.49 48.17 -31.96
N ALA A 54 -8.97 48.71 -30.86
CA ALA A 54 -7.77 48.19 -30.19
C ALA A 54 -8.03 46.77 -29.63
N PRO A 55 -7.09 45.82 -29.85
CA PRO A 55 -7.29 44.44 -29.41
C PRO A 55 -7.19 44.31 -27.89
N HIS A 56 -8.17 43.64 -27.29
CA HIS A 56 -8.19 43.35 -25.86
C HIS A 56 -8.79 41.97 -25.56
N VAL A 57 -8.31 41.38 -24.48
CA VAL A 57 -8.69 40.06 -23.96
C VAL A 57 -9.43 40.24 -22.65
N ASN A 58 -10.63 39.69 -22.54
CA ASN A 58 -11.28 39.49 -21.25
C ASN A 58 -11.09 38.04 -20.79
N CYS A 59 -11.29 37.77 -19.50
CA CYS A 59 -11.23 36.43 -18.91
C CYS A 59 -12.47 36.23 -18.04
N LEU A 60 -13.21 35.14 -18.28
CA LEU A 60 -14.41 34.75 -17.54
C LEU A 60 -14.38 33.24 -17.27
N THR A 61 -14.86 32.78 -16.12
CA THR A 61 -15.14 31.34 -15.92
C THR A 61 -16.55 30.98 -16.40
N ASP A 62 -16.78 29.68 -16.56
CA ASP A 62 -18.11 29.06 -16.72
C ASP A 62 -19.15 29.47 -15.66
N PHE A 63 -18.76 29.65 -14.40
CA PHE A 63 -19.63 30.20 -13.35
C PHE A 63 -19.76 31.74 -13.36
N GLY A 64 -19.10 32.43 -14.29
CA GLY A 64 -19.12 33.89 -14.40
C GLY A 64 -18.21 34.64 -13.43
N TYR A 65 -17.17 33.99 -12.86
CA TYR A 65 -16.11 34.73 -12.16
C TYR A 65 -15.30 35.56 -13.16
N ASP A 66 -15.00 36.80 -12.80
CA ASP A 66 -14.27 37.76 -13.62
C ASP A 66 -12.76 37.67 -13.33
N CYS A 67 -12.02 36.94 -14.19
CA CYS A 67 -10.58 36.72 -14.04
C CYS A 67 -9.73 37.74 -14.80
N ARG A 68 -10.29 38.90 -15.20
CA ARG A 68 -9.54 39.97 -15.90
C ARG A 68 -8.37 40.51 -15.09
N GLU A 69 -8.42 40.43 -13.76
CA GLU A 69 -7.32 40.79 -12.86
C GLU A 69 -6.02 40.00 -13.11
N PHE A 70 -6.10 38.80 -13.70
CA PHE A 70 -4.93 37.96 -14.03
C PHE A 70 -4.43 38.14 -15.47
N VAL A 71 -4.99 39.10 -16.23
CA VAL A 71 -4.58 39.40 -17.62
C VAL A 71 -3.78 40.70 -17.64
N HIS A 72 -2.50 40.62 -17.96
CA HIS A 72 -1.58 41.76 -17.96
C HIS A 72 -1.12 42.09 -19.38
N LYS A 73 -1.19 43.38 -19.78
CA LYS A 73 -0.58 43.86 -21.04
C LYS A 73 0.94 43.81 -20.89
N LEU A 74 1.65 43.27 -21.89
CA LEU A 74 3.11 43.23 -21.91
C LEU A 74 3.68 44.54 -22.44
N ASP A 75 4.75 45.04 -21.81
CA ASP A 75 5.49 46.21 -22.30
C ASP A 75 6.49 45.81 -23.39
N LEU A 76 6.10 46.04 -24.64
CA LEU A 76 6.90 45.71 -25.82
C LEU A 76 8.14 46.61 -25.98
N ALA A 77 8.34 47.64 -25.15
CA ALA A 77 9.59 48.38 -25.09
C ALA A 77 10.72 47.60 -24.40
N ILE A 78 10.39 46.60 -23.58
CA ILE A 78 11.38 45.72 -22.92
C ILE A 78 11.90 44.67 -23.92
N HIS A 79 10.98 44.01 -24.62
CA HIS A 79 11.27 42.99 -25.62
C HIS A 79 10.10 42.87 -26.60
N GLN A 80 10.40 42.82 -27.90
CA GLN A 80 9.40 42.71 -28.96
C GLN A 80 9.52 41.32 -29.63
N PRO A 81 8.46 40.50 -29.63
CA PRO A 81 8.48 39.20 -30.32
C PRO A 81 8.61 39.41 -31.83
N ALA A 82 9.38 38.56 -32.52
CA ALA A 82 9.44 38.60 -33.97
C ALA A 82 8.15 38.00 -34.55
N LEU A 83 7.26 38.88 -34.98
CA LEU A 83 5.99 38.60 -35.65
C LEU A 83 5.93 39.41 -36.94
N ASP A 84 5.09 39.01 -37.90
CA ASP A 84 5.27 39.44 -39.31
C ASP A 84 5.14 40.96 -39.48
N ALA A 85 6.21 41.57 -40.02
CA ALA A 85 6.71 42.86 -39.57
C ALA A 85 6.00 44.10 -40.16
N SER A 86 4.73 43.95 -40.58
CA SER A 86 3.98 45.01 -41.27
C SER A 86 3.20 45.94 -40.34
N TYR A 87 2.93 45.54 -39.09
CA TYR A 87 2.01 46.26 -38.20
C TYR A 87 2.38 46.14 -36.72
N PRO A 88 1.92 47.05 -35.85
CA PRO A 88 2.08 46.91 -34.41
C PRO A 88 1.43 45.65 -33.84
N THR A 89 2.18 44.96 -32.99
CA THR A 89 1.67 43.89 -32.12
C THR A 89 1.11 44.49 -30.83
N ASN A 90 0.05 43.90 -30.27
CA ASN A 90 -0.27 44.04 -28.84
C ASN A 90 -0.21 42.65 -28.20
N CYS A 91 0.45 42.51 -27.05
CA CYS A 91 0.55 41.22 -26.34
C CYS A 91 0.00 41.32 -24.91
N TYR A 92 -0.64 40.24 -24.48
CA TYR A 92 -1.17 40.04 -23.13
C TYR A 92 -0.68 38.72 -22.57
N LEU A 93 -0.48 38.65 -21.25
CA LEU A 93 -0.16 37.43 -20.51
C LEU A 93 -1.26 37.18 -19.47
N PHE A 94 -1.91 36.03 -19.58
CA PHE A 94 -2.72 35.47 -18.50
C PHE A 94 -1.79 34.72 -17.53
N ALA A 95 -1.70 35.24 -16.31
CA ALA A 95 -0.74 34.81 -15.28
C ALA A 95 -1.46 34.55 -13.94
N PRO A 96 -2.25 33.47 -13.83
CA PRO A 96 -3.05 33.19 -12.64
C PRO A 96 -2.20 32.93 -11.38
N PRO A 97 -2.77 33.14 -10.17
CA PRO A 97 -2.14 32.78 -8.91
C PRO A 97 -2.38 31.31 -8.54
N ASP A 98 -1.48 30.71 -7.74
CA ASP A 98 -1.50 29.28 -7.33
C ASP A 98 -2.82 28.77 -6.72
N TRP A 99 -3.70 29.65 -6.24
CA TRP A 99 -4.99 29.29 -5.66
C TRP A 99 -6.12 29.20 -6.70
N PHE A 100 -5.96 29.80 -7.88
CA PHE A 100 -6.96 29.80 -8.96
C PHE A 100 -6.78 28.52 -9.79
N ARG A 101 -7.78 27.62 -9.73
CA ARG A 101 -7.70 26.24 -10.22
C ARG A 101 -9.03 25.80 -10.82
N LEU A 102 -8.99 24.81 -11.71
CA LEU A 102 -10.17 24.19 -12.29
C LEU A 102 -10.53 22.91 -11.55
N SER A 103 -11.82 22.61 -11.46
CA SER A 103 -12.40 21.46 -10.76
C SER A 103 -12.96 20.43 -11.74
N ASN A 104 -12.88 19.14 -11.40
CA ASN A 104 -13.58 18.08 -12.13
C ASN A 104 -15.10 18.09 -11.83
N LYS A 105 -15.46 18.57 -10.64
CA LYS A 105 -16.84 18.63 -10.12
C LYS A 105 -17.40 20.04 -10.26
N ILE A 106 -18.52 20.17 -10.96
CA ILE A 106 -19.32 21.40 -11.01
C ILE A 106 -20.20 21.46 -9.75
N GLU A 107 -19.74 22.19 -8.74
CA GLU A 107 -20.54 22.48 -7.54
C GLU A 107 -21.44 23.70 -7.81
N PHE A 108 -22.63 23.45 -8.37
CA PHE A 108 -23.62 24.50 -8.56
C PHE A 108 -24.16 25.01 -7.21
N ILE A 109 -24.53 26.29 -7.17
CA ILE A 109 -25.11 26.99 -6.00
C ILE A 109 -26.38 26.28 -5.44
N THR A 110 -26.99 25.36 -6.19
CA THR A 110 -28.14 24.54 -5.82
C THR A 110 -27.83 23.25 -5.02
N LYS A 111 -26.57 23.00 -4.62
CA LYS A 111 -26.12 21.82 -3.84
C LYS A 111 -26.26 20.44 -4.53
N GLU A 112 -26.45 20.39 -5.85
CA GLU A 112 -26.44 19.12 -6.59
C GLU A 112 -25.08 18.89 -7.25
N ILE A 113 -24.36 17.85 -6.82
CA ILE A 113 -23.09 17.43 -7.44
C ILE A 113 -23.43 16.62 -8.70
N ASN A 114 -23.17 17.21 -9.86
CA ASN A 114 -23.49 16.56 -11.14
C ASN A 114 -22.31 15.70 -11.61
N GLU A 115 -22.30 14.41 -11.24
CA GLU A 115 -21.16 13.49 -11.45
C GLU A 115 -20.77 13.27 -12.94
N ASN A 116 -21.62 13.68 -13.88
CA ASN A 116 -21.37 13.64 -15.32
C ASN A 116 -20.83 14.98 -15.90
N SER A 117 -20.32 15.90 -15.07
CA SER A 117 -19.72 17.16 -15.56
C SER A 117 -18.37 16.93 -16.25
N ASN A 118 -18.14 17.58 -17.40
CA ASN A 118 -16.85 17.59 -18.12
C ASN A 118 -15.76 18.45 -17.43
N GLY A 119 -15.88 18.66 -16.11
CA GLY A 119 -15.14 19.67 -15.35
C GLY A 119 -15.41 21.11 -15.76
N THR A 120 -14.67 22.03 -15.14
CA THR A 120 -14.86 23.48 -15.26
C THR A 120 -13.96 24.11 -16.34
N GLU A 121 -14.41 25.16 -17.00
CA GLU A 121 -13.71 25.82 -18.13
C GLU A 121 -13.46 27.34 -17.92
N ILE A 122 -12.42 27.86 -18.59
CA ILE A 122 -12.18 29.32 -18.70
C ILE A 122 -12.41 29.80 -20.13
N TYR A 123 -13.01 30.97 -20.26
CA TYR A 123 -13.34 31.63 -21.51
C TYR A 123 -12.55 32.93 -21.68
N PHE A 124 -11.85 33.04 -22.81
CA PHE A 124 -11.12 34.23 -23.23
C PHE A 124 -11.79 34.83 -24.49
N PRO A 125 -12.87 35.62 -24.34
CA PRO A 125 -13.45 36.38 -25.45
C PRO A 125 -12.54 37.56 -25.83
N MET A 126 -12.33 37.71 -27.14
CA MET A 126 -11.38 38.67 -27.73
C MET A 126 -12.07 39.65 -28.67
N TYR A 127 -11.64 40.90 -28.58
CA TYR A 127 -12.29 42.07 -29.21
C TYR A 127 -11.25 42.92 -29.96
N GLY A 128 -11.71 43.89 -30.75
CA GLY A 128 -10.86 44.76 -31.59
C GLY A 128 -10.63 44.22 -33.01
N LYS A 129 -9.55 44.65 -33.65
CA LYS A 129 -9.09 44.21 -34.99
C LYS A 129 -7.66 43.66 -34.91
N SER A 130 -7.44 42.55 -35.60
CA SER A 130 -6.16 41.84 -35.73
C SER A 130 -6.22 40.93 -36.97
N SER A 131 -5.07 40.67 -37.60
CA SER A 131 -4.97 39.75 -38.74
C SER A 131 -4.78 38.30 -38.31
N GLN A 132 -4.08 38.07 -37.20
CA GLN A 132 -3.72 36.76 -36.66
C GLN A 132 -3.46 36.90 -35.16
N ILE A 133 -3.82 35.88 -34.39
CA ILE A 133 -3.57 35.80 -32.95
C ILE A 133 -2.56 34.68 -32.71
N ASN A 134 -1.48 34.93 -31.98
CA ASN A 134 -0.49 33.92 -31.63
C ASN A 134 -0.59 33.63 -30.13
N ALA A 135 -0.97 32.39 -29.80
CA ALA A 135 -1.13 31.90 -28.44
C ALA A 135 0.03 30.97 -28.07
N ALA A 136 0.64 31.14 -26.90
CA ALA A 136 1.71 30.27 -26.40
C ALA A 136 1.47 29.96 -24.91
N LEU A 137 1.54 28.68 -24.54
CA LEU A 137 1.25 28.21 -23.18
C LEU A 137 2.51 27.68 -22.49
N TYR A 138 2.68 28.04 -21.23
CA TYR A 138 3.83 27.70 -20.41
C TYR A 138 3.38 26.95 -19.14
N ALA A 139 4.19 25.99 -18.71
CA ALA A 139 3.91 25.26 -17.47
C ALA A 139 4.08 26.18 -16.24
N PRO A 140 3.34 25.96 -15.14
CA PRO A 140 3.46 26.78 -13.94
C PRO A 140 4.91 26.89 -13.43
N ASN A 141 5.36 28.12 -13.17
CA ASN A 141 6.74 28.47 -12.77
C ASN A 141 7.83 28.23 -13.84
N MET A 142 7.45 28.02 -15.11
CA MET A 142 8.34 27.86 -16.26
C MET A 142 8.05 28.88 -17.38
N ASP A 143 7.44 30.02 -17.07
CA ASP A 143 7.17 31.08 -18.07
C ASP A 143 8.35 32.07 -18.19
N PRO A 144 9.03 32.16 -19.35
CA PRO A 144 10.08 33.16 -19.55
C PRO A 144 9.54 34.60 -19.56
N ASN A 145 8.26 34.83 -19.88
CA ASN A 145 7.68 36.18 -19.94
C ASN A 145 7.57 36.81 -18.53
N ARG A 146 7.22 36.03 -17.50
CA ARG A 146 7.35 36.41 -16.07
C ARG A 146 8.76 36.90 -15.70
N VAL A 147 9.82 36.30 -16.27
CA VAL A 147 11.20 36.75 -16.02
C VAL A 147 11.52 38.02 -16.81
N VAL A 148 11.28 38.02 -18.12
CA VAL A 148 11.71 39.10 -19.03
C VAL A 148 10.93 40.40 -18.82
N TYR A 149 9.60 40.35 -18.74
CA TYR A 149 8.76 41.55 -18.64
C TYR A 149 8.48 41.99 -17.21
N PHE A 150 8.45 41.06 -16.25
CA PHE A 150 8.04 41.33 -14.86
C PHE A 150 9.15 41.10 -13.81
N ASN A 151 10.34 40.63 -14.21
CA ASN A 151 11.47 40.34 -13.33
C ASN A 151 11.10 39.41 -12.13
N GLN A 152 10.18 38.48 -12.36
CA GLN A 152 9.76 37.47 -11.38
C GLN A 152 10.67 36.24 -11.45
N SER A 153 11.01 35.66 -10.30
CA SER A 153 11.76 34.40 -10.23
C SER A 153 10.95 33.22 -10.77
N GLN A 154 11.57 32.39 -11.60
CA GLN A 154 11.01 31.17 -12.19
C GLN A 154 12.02 30.01 -12.04
N MET A 155 11.63 28.79 -12.41
CA MET A 155 12.52 27.60 -12.36
C MET A 155 13.45 27.48 -13.58
N LEU A 156 13.37 28.41 -14.53
CA LEU A 156 14.21 28.47 -15.74
C LEU A 156 15.66 28.88 -15.41
N THR A 157 16.63 28.26 -16.09
CA THR A 157 18.02 28.72 -16.10
C THR A 157 18.23 29.86 -17.10
N GLN A 158 19.23 30.72 -16.87
CA GLN A 158 19.57 31.81 -17.80
C GLN A 158 19.77 31.31 -19.24
N SER A 159 20.45 30.18 -19.42
CA SER A 159 20.66 29.54 -20.72
C SER A 159 19.37 29.11 -21.43
N GLN A 160 18.29 28.83 -20.71
CA GLN A 160 16.97 28.54 -21.32
C GLN A 160 16.26 29.84 -21.73
N ILE A 161 16.42 30.92 -20.97
CA ILE A 161 15.89 32.24 -21.31
C ILE A 161 16.63 32.81 -22.54
N ASP A 162 17.96 32.70 -22.58
CA ASP A 162 18.78 33.12 -23.71
C ASP A 162 18.43 32.34 -24.99
N LEU A 163 18.16 31.03 -24.88
CA LEU A 163 17.70 30.19 -25.98
C LEU A 163 16.30 30.60 -26.46
N TRP A 164 15.36 30.83 -25.53
CA TRP A 164 14.00 31.24 -25.86
C TRP A 164 13.96 32.59 -26.59
N LEU A 165 14.73 33.58 -26.11
CA LEU A 165 14.90 34.88 -26.80
C LEU A 165 15.46 34.70 -28.23
N PHE A 166 16.37 33.75 -28.42
CA PHE A 166 16.96 33.44 -29.72
C PHE A 166 15.97 32.74 -30.67
N GLU A 167 15.20 31.77 -30.19
CA GLU A 167 14.15 31.08 -30.95
C GLU A 167 13.02 32.04 -31.37
N GLU A 168 12.59 32.89 -30.44
CA GLU A 168 11.58 33.92 -30.69
C GLU A 168 12.08 34.98 -31.68
N SER A 169 13.36 35.35 -31.67
CA SER A 169 13.95 36.25 -32.67
C SER A 169 13.92 35.71 -34.12
N ARG A 170 13.62 34.42 -34.29
CA ARG A 170 13.71 33.67 -35.55
C ARG A 170 12.35 33.22 -36.13
N LEU A 171 11.23 33.68 -35.57
CA LEU A 171 9.88 33.18 -35.91
C LEU A 171 9.78 31.64 -35.73
N SER A 172 10.56 31.07 -34.81
CA SER A 172 10.48 29.64 -34.50
C SER A 172 9.29 29.38 -33.59
N LEU A 173 8.36 28.53 -34.02
CA LEU A 173 7.24 28.10 -33.19
C LEU A 173 7.76 27.23 -32.05
N SER A 174 7.72 27.76 -30.82
CA SER A 174 8.02 26.98 -29.61
C SER A 174 6.99 25.87 -29.44
N GLU A 175 7.33 24.85 -28.66
CA GLU A 175 6.34 23.85 -28.24
C GLU A 175 5.15 24.53 -27.53
N ASN A 176 3.94 23.99 -27.72
CA ASN A 176 2.67 24.56 -27.25
C ASN A 176 2.36 26.00 -27.72
N SER A 177 2.95 26.45 -28.84
CA SER A 177 2.53 27.67 -29.55
C SER A 177 1.61 27.40 -30.74
N TYR A 178 0.68 28.33 -31.01
CA TYR A 178 -0.34 28.22 -32.05
C TYR A 178 -0.62 29.57 -32.72
N SER A 179 -0.66 29.58 -34.05
CA SER A 179 -1.15 30.71 -34.84
C SER A 179 -2.62 30.51 -35.23
N ILE A 180 -3.46 31.47 -34.85
CA ILE A 180 -4.92 31.47 -34.96
C ILE A 180 -5.34 32.50 -36.01
N GLY A 181 -5.85 32.03 -37.15
CA GLY A 181 -6.04 32.84 -38.36
C GLY A 181 -7.48 33.10 -38.81
N THR A 182 -8.51 32.50 -38.19
CA THR A 182 -9.91 32.70 -38.63
C THR A 182 -10.67 33.67 -37.70
N PRO A 183 -11.02 34.89 -38.17
CA PRO A 183 -11.90 35.76 -37.40
C PRO A 183 -13.32 35.16 -37.35
N ARG A 184 -13.88 35.09 -36.13
CA ARG A 184 -15.17 34.52 -35.74
C ARG A 184 -15.26 32.99 -35.62
N ALA A 185 -14.15 32.30 -35.34
CA ALA A 185 -14.20 30.90 -34.88
C ALA A 185 -14.16 30.77 -33.34
N PHE A 186 -14.71 29.65 -32.84
CA PHE A 186 -14.50 29.20 -31.46
C PHE A 186 -13.34 28.21 -31.43
N TYR A 187 -12.42 28.39 -30.48
CA TYR A 187 -11.27 27.52 -30.30
C TYR A 187 -11.34 26.86 -28.93
N LYS A 188 -11.25 25.53 -28.87
CA LYS A 188 -11.08 24.80 -27.61
C LYS A 188 -9.64 24.32 -27.50
N LEU A 189 -8.97 24.77 -26.46
CA LEU A 189 -7.58 24.48 -26.14
C LEU A 189 -7.54 23.62 -24.87
N ALA A 190 -7.31 22.33 -25.05
CA ALA A 190 -7.21 21.38 -23.95
C ALA A 190 -5.75 21.20 -23.55
N TYR A 191 -5.43 21.39 -22.27
CA TYR A 191 -4.07 21.24 -21.72
C TYR A 191 -3.97 20.05 -20.76
N GLN A 192 -2.79 19.45 -20.66
CA GLN A 192 -2.44 18.49 -19.62
C GLN A 192 -1.10 18.91 -19.00
N LEU A 193 -1.05 19.02 -17.68
CA LEU A 193 0.20 19.26 -16.96
C LEU A 193 0.88 17.93 -16.65
N GLN A 194 2.19 17.85 -16.88
CA GLN A 194 3.01 16.70 -16.51
C GLN A 194 4.24 17.12 -15.71
N MET A 195 4.65 16.28 -14.76
CA MET A 195 5.88 16.45 -13.98
C MET A 195 6.93 15.48 -14.50
N HIS A 196 7.88 15.99 -15.29
CA HIS A 196 8.97 15.18 -15.81
C HIS A 196 10.06 15.05 -14.74
N GLN A 197 10.41 13.82 -14.39
CA GLN A 197 11.48 13.50 -13.43
C GLN A 197 12.65 12.85 -14.16
N TYR A 198 13.62 13.68 -14.56
CA TYR A 198 14.86 13.24 -15.18
C TYR A 198 15.78 12.55 -14.18
N LEU A 199 16.52 11.52 -14.61
CA LEU A 199 17.56 10.89 -13.83
C LEU A 199 18.75 11.84 -13.65
N ASP A 200 19.16 12.04 -12.40
CA ASP A 200 20.46 12.66 -12.12
C ASP A 200 21.61 11.78 -12.67
N ASN A 201 22.75 12.40 -13.00
CA ASN A 201 23.92 11.72 -13.55
C ASN A 201 24.75 10.97 -12.48
N SER A 202 24.15 10.69 -11.32
CA SER A 202 24.75 9.94 -10.22
C SER A 202 24.96 8.47 -10.56
N ARG A 203 26.11 7.94 -10.12
CA ARG A 203 26.43 6.50 -10.20
C ARG A 203 25.45 5.62 -9.39
N TRP A 204 24.69 6.20 -8.46
CA TRP A 204 23.63 5.51 -7.72
C TRP A 204 22.52 4.98 -8.64
N ASN A 205 22.22 5.70 -9.72
CA ASN A 205 21.10 5.41 -10.62
C ASN A 205 21.29 4.14 -11.49
N TYR A 206 22.45 3.48 -11.40
CA TYR A 206 22.70 2.16 -12.00
C TYR A 206 22.30 0.99 -11.09
N ILE A 207 22.09 1.23 -9.78
CA ILE A 207 21.83 0.14 -8.82
C ILE A 207 20.42 -0.43 -9.02
N GLY A 208 19.42 0.44 -9.23
CA GLY A 208 18.05 0.05 -9.60
C GLY A 208 17.00 0.12 -8.48
N PHE A 209 17.35 0.64 -7.30
CA PHE A 209 16.37 1.02 -6.27
C PHE A 209 16.57 2.48 -5.86
N GLN A 210 15.47 3.19 -5.60
CA GLN A 210 15.44 4.60 -5.17
C GLN A 210 16.40 5.51 -5.98
N PRO A 211 16.15 5.69 -7.30
CA PRO A 211 16.96 6.58 -8.12
C PRO A 211 16.79 8.05 -7.71
N ILE A 212 17.87 8.82 -7.81
CA ILE A 212 17.90 10.27 -7.60
C ILE A 212 17.42 10.94 -8.90
N ARG A 213 16.42 11.82 -8.80
CA ARG A 213 15.81 12.51 -9.93
C ARG A 213 15.62 14.00 -9.66
N ASN A 214 15.71 14.80 -10.72
CA ASN A 214 15.35 16.22 -10.73
C ASN A 214 14.01 16.37 -11.45
N SER A 215 13.12 17.25 -10.97
CA SER A 215 11.77 17.40 -11.51
C SER A 215 11.50 18.77 -12.11
N THR A 216 10.93 18.81 -13.31
CA THR A 216 10.43 20.03 -13.98
C THR A 216 8.97 19.86 -14.40
N PRO A 217 8.11 20.88 -14.23
CA PRO A 217 6.77 20.86 -14.79
C PRO A 217 6.83 21.18 -16.28
N GLU A 218 6.04 20.45 -17.05
CA GLU A 218 5.83 20.61 -18.50
C GLU A 218 4.33 20.70 -18.77
N VAL A 219 3.96 21.27 -19.91
CA VAL A 219 2.57 21.30 -20.39
C VAL A 219 2.51 20.67 -21.78
N MET A 220 1.47 19.88 -22.02
CA MET A 220 1.10 19.39 -23.35
C MET A 220 -0.25 19.97 -23.72
N THR A 221 -0.37 20.57 -24.90
CA THR A 221 -1.62 21.21 -25.35
C THR A 221 -2.16 20.61 -26.64
N THR A 222 -3.48 20.67 -26.81
CA THR A 222 -4.16 20.33 -28.07
C THR A 222 -5.20 21.39 -28.41
N LEU A 223 -5.03 22.05 -29.56
CA LEU A 223 -5.97 23.03 -30.09
C LEU A 223 -6.98 22.36 -31.04
N ARG A 224 -8.26 22.70 -30.90
CA ARG A 224 -9.33 22.29 -31.82
C ARG A 224 -10.18 23.51 -32.21
N GLU A 225 -10.27 23.78 -33.51
CA GLU A 225 -11.18 24.80 -34.06
C GLU A 225 -12.60 24.23 -34.19
N ARG A 226 -13.61 25.06 -33.90
CA ARG A 226 -15.03 24.78 -34.13
C ARG A 226 -15.66 25.93 -34.92
N SER A 227 -15.90 25.68 -36.21
CA SER A 227 -16.65 26.59 -37.07
C SER A 227 -18.13 26.65 -36.68
N LEU A 228 -18.71 27.86 -36.68
CA LEU A 228 -20.14 28.08 -36.52
C LEU A 228 -20.90 27.79 -37.84
N SER A 229 -22.01 27.06 -37.75
CA SER A 229 -23.00 26.93 -38.82
C SER A 229 -24.17 27.92 -38.71
N THR A 230 -24.23 28.71 -37.63
CA THR A 230 -25.30 29.65 -37.33
C THR A 230 -24.74 31.00 -36.85
N PRO A 231 -25.32 32.15 -37.26
CA PRO A 231 -25.00 33.44 -36.69
C PRO A 231 -25.68 33.64 -35.32
N VAL A 232 -25.29 34.70 -34.62
CA VAL A 232 -25.78 35.20 -33.31
C VAL A 232 -24.98 34.72 -32.08
N VAL A 233 -24.00 35.54 -31.70
CA VAL A 233 -24.06 36.28 -30.43
C VAL A 233 -23.79 37.76 -30.74
N HIS A 234 -24.66 38.67 -30.31
CA HIS A 234 -24.41 40.11 -30.44
C HIS A 234 -23.34 40.53 -29.42
N GLY A 235 -22.08 40.61 -29.84
CA GLY A 235 -20.99 41.13 -29.01
C GLY A 235 -19.58 40.67 -29.42
N ILE A 236 -19.43 39.41 -29.84
CA ILE A 236 -18.12 38.86 -30.24
C ILE A 236 -17.71 39.43 -31.60
N LYS A 237 -16.55 40.12 -31.65
CA LYS A 237 -16.06 40.75 -32.89
C LYS A 237 -14.82 40.09 -33.50
N MET A 238 -13.99 39.38 -32.73
CA MET A 238 -12.76 38.75 -33.23
C MET A 238 -12.71 37.24 -33.01
N ALA A 239 -12.44 36.77 -31.79
CA ALA A 239 -12.21 35.34 -31.51
C ALA A 239 -12.62 34.98 -30.07
N PHE A 240 -12.66 33.67 -29.77
CA PHE A 240 -12.99 33.14 -28.45
C PHE A 240 -12.20 31.86 -28.21
N ILE A 241 -11.35 31.84 -27.18
CA ILE A 241 -10.62 30.64 -26.75
C ILE A 241 -11.22 30.10 -25.44
N THR A 242 -11.61 28.84 -25.45
CA THR A 242 -11.93 28.05 -24.24
C THR A 242 -10.68 27.29 -23.80
N LEU A 243 -10.21 27.53 -22.59
CA LEU A 243 -9.13 26.80 -21.95
C LEU A 243 -9.71 25.77 -20.96
N CYS A 244 -9.35 24.50 -21.09
CA CYS A 244 -9.78 23.43 -20.18
C CYS A 244 -8.70 22.36 -19.98
N PRO A 245 -8.78 21.54 -18.92
CA PRO A 245 -7.99 20.31 -18.83
C PRO A 245 -8.39 19.32 -19.93
N ALA A 246 -7.43 18.54 -20.42
CA ALA A 246 -7.67 17.39 -21.31
C ALA A 246 -8.20 16.18 -20.53
N ASN A 247 -7.79 16.06 -19.27
CA ASN A 247 -8.29 15.13 -18.26
C ASN A 247 -7.96 15.72 -16.87
N PHE A 248 -8.63 15.25 -15.82
CA PHE A 248 -8.34 15.64 -14.44
C PHE A 248 -7.37 14.66 -13.78
N LYS A 249 -6.19 14.51 -14.40
CA LYS A 249 -5.10 13.64 -13.93
C LYS A 249 -3.78 14.40 -13.92
N ILE A 250 -3.00 14.25 -12.85
CA ILE A 250 -1.59 14.68 -12.82
C ILE A 250 -0.74 13.51 -13.31
N THR A 251 -0.02 13.70 -14.41
CA THR A 251 0.92 12.70 -14.94
C THR A 251 2.34 13.01 -14.49
N THR A 252 2.99 12.10 -13.78
CA THR A 252 4.42 12.15 -13.49
C THR A 252 5.16 11.23 -14.44
N VAL A 253 6.00 11.78 -15.32
CA VAL A 253 6.83 11.03 -16.26
C VAL A 253 8.19 10.78 -15.62
N GLN A 254 8.48 9.55 -15.24
CA GLN A 254 9.69 9.19 -14.50
C GLN A 254 10.71 8.46 -15.36
N GLU A 255 11.92 8.99 -15.49
CA GLU A 255 13.02 8.27 -16.12
C GLU A 255 13.55 7.13 -15.24
N GLN A 256 13.95 6.03 -15.88
CA GLN A 256 14.62 4.88 -15.27
C GLN A 256 15.57 4.19 -16.27
N ARG A 257 16.52 3.38 -15.78
CA ARG A 257 17.39 2.54 -16.63
C ARG A 257 16.79 1.15 -16.80
N ILE A 258 16.78 0.64 -18.04
CA ILE A 258 16.25 -0.71 -18.35
C ILE A 258 17.08 -1.81 -17.66
N TYR A 259 18.41 -1.66 -17.65
CA TYR A 259 19.33 -2.60 -17.00
C TYR A 259 19.95 -1.96 -15.76
N SER A 260 19.83 -2.66 -14.63
CA SER A 260 20.33 -2.25 -13.33
C SER A 260 21.04 -3.40 -12.61
N VAL A 261 21.77 -3.08 -11.53
CA VAL A 261 22.43 -4.10 -10.70
C VAL A 261 21.39 -5.07 -10.10
N VAL A 262 20.25 -4.58 -9.60
CA VAL A 262 19.18 -5.44 -9.05
C VAL A 262 18.57 -6.34 -10.12
N ASN A 263 18.23 -5.82 -11.31
CA ASN A 263 17.70 -6.62 -12.42
C ASN A 263 18.72 -7.73 -12.80
N SER A 264 20.00 -7.37 -12.91
CA SER A 264 21.08 -8.31 -13.22
C SER A 264 21.26 -9.39 -12.14
N LEU A 265 21.21 -9.04 -10.85
CA LEU A 265 21.24 -10.00 -9.74
C LEU A 265 20.03 -10.94 -9.74
N GLY A 266 18.85 -10.44 -10.09
CA GLY A 266 17.65 -11.26 -10.30
C GLY A 266 17.85 -12.29 -11.41
N ASN A 267 18.38 -11.87 -12.56
CA ASN A 267 18.67 -12.76 -13.69
C ASN A 267 19.73 -13.81 -13.36
N ILE A 268 20.80 -13.44 -12.64
CA ILE A 268 21.82 -14.38 -12.12
C ILE A 268 21.16 -15.41 -11.19
N GLY A 269 20.32 -14.95 -10.25
CA GLY A 269 19.58 -15.82 -9.33
C GLY A 269 18.65 -16.79 -10.05
N GLY A 270 17.93 -16.32 -11.08
CA GLY A 270 17.05 -17.14 -11.92
C GLY A 270 17.82 -18.22 -12.68
N VAL A 271 18.95 -17.87 -13.31
CA VAL A 271 19.81 -18.84 -14.03
C VAL A 271 20.40 -19.88 -13.07
N ILE A 272 20.88 -19.46 -11.89
CA ILE A 272 21.40 -20.39 -10.87
C ILE A 272 20.27 -21.30 -10.34
N GLY A 273 19.07 -20.76 -10.09
CA GLY A 273 17.91 -21.53 -9.65
C GLY A 273 17.43 -22.54 -10.69
N LEU A 274 17.44 -22.18 -11.97
CA LEU A 274 17.12 -23.08 -13.07
C LEU A 274 18.16 -24.21 -13.21
N LEU A 275 19.45 -23.88 -13.20
CA LEU A 275 20.53 -24.88 -13.24
C LEU A 275 20.49 -25.81 -12.02
N ALA A 276 20.22 -25.28 -10.83
CA ALA A 276 20.03 -26.08 -9.62
C ALA A 276 18.80 -27.00 -9.73
N SER A 277 17.70 -26.54 -10.35
CA SER A 277 16.49 -27.33 -10.56
C SER A 277 16.69 -28.45 -11.61
N ILE A 278 17.44 -28.18 -12.68
CA ILE A 278 17.84 -29.19 -13.67
C ILE A 278 18.74 -30.26 -13.01
N GLN A 279 19.72 -29.83 -12.21
CA GLN A 279 20.57 -30.73 -11.43
C GLN A 279 19.73 -31.58 -10.44
N LEU A 280 18.73 -30.98 -9.79
CA LEU A 280 17.77 -31.64 -8.89
C LEU A 280 16.99 -32.75 -9.61
N PHE A 281 16.52 -32.46 -10.82
CA PHE A 281 15.69 -33.36 -11.61
C PHE A 281 16.50 -34.51 -12.23
N MET A 282 17.72 -34.23 -12.72
CA MET A 282 18.58 -35.23 -13.35
C MET A 282 19.29 -36.16 -12.36
N PHE A 283 19.64 -35.68 -11.15
CA PHE A 283 20.52 -36.40 -10.21
C PHE A 283 19.96 -36.54 -8.80
N GLY A 284 18.75 -36.00 -8.53
CA GLY A 284 18.13 -35.99 -7.21
C GLY A 284 18.72 -34.94 -6.26
N TYR A 285 17.99 -34.64 -5.18
CA TYR A 285 18.52 -33.80 -4.10
C TYR A 285 19.28 -34.63 -3.07
N ARG A 286 20.57 -34.35 -2.92
CA ARG A 286 21.31 -34.68 -1.68
C ARG A 286 21.42 -33.39 -0.86
N PRO A 287 20.79 -33.29 0.32
CA PRO A 287 20.94 -32.11 1.16
C PRO A 287 22.36 -32.08 1.73
N LYS A 288 23.23 -31.22 1.16
CA LYS A 288 24.44 -30.82 1.88
C LYS A 288 24.01 -30.08 3.16
N SER A 289 24.75 -30.31 4.26
CA SER A 289 24.53 -29.63 5.54
C SER A 289 24.29 -28.13 5.35
N PRO A 290 23.37 -27.49 6.11
CA PRO A 290 23.11 -26.04 5.98
C PRO A 290 24.37 -25.17 6.20
N TRP A 291 25.38 -25.70 6.89
CA TRP A 291 26.69 -25.05 7.08
C TRP A 291 27.66 -25.23 5.90
N GLY A 292 27.38 -26.15 4.98
CA GLY A 292 28.26 -26.53 3.87
C GLY A 292 28.50 -25.43 2.84
N ILE A 293 27.55 -24.49 2.65
CA ILE A 293 27.76 -23.32 1.78
C ILE A 293 28.85 -22.41 2.40
N VAL A 294 28.73 -22.11 3.70
CA VAL A 294 29.73 -21.30 4.43
C VAL A 294 31.08 -22.02 4.47
N GLN A 295 31.11 -23.32 4.75
CA GLN A 295 32.36 -24.10 4.82
C GLN A 295 33.05 -24.29 3.46
N SER A 296 32.31 -24.36 2.35
CA SER A 296 32.90 -24.46 1.01
C SER A 296 33.44 -23.13 0.48
N TRP A 297 32.90 -22.00 0.94
CA TRP A 297 33.43 -20.64 0.66
C TRP A 297 34.39 -20.12 1.76
N SER A 298 34.68 -20.93 2.80
CA SER A 298 35.62 -20.58 3.88
C SER A 298 37.07 -20.84 3.48
N PHE A 299 37.81 -19.76 3.19
CA PHE A 299 39.23 -19.85 2.84
C PHE A 299 40.17 -19.82 4.07
N GLY A 300 41.29 -20.54 3.97
CA GLY A 300 42.42 -20.43 4.90
C GLY A 300 42.09 -20.71 6.37
N LYS A 301 42.43 -19.74 7.25
CA LYS A 301 42.38 -19.88 8.72
C LYS A 301 40.97 -20.15 9.27
N MET A 302 39.92 -19.64 8.61
CA MET A 302 38.54 -19.80 9.07
C MET A 302 38.09 -21.28 9.06
N LYS A 303 38.39 -22.01 7.96
CA LYS A 303 38.09 -23.44 7.84
C LYS A 303 38.81 -24.27 8.90
N HIS A 304 40.08 -23.95 9.18
CA HIS A 304 40.88 -24.62 10.22
C HIS A 304 40.34 -24.36 11.64
N SER A 305 39.82 -23.16 11.91
CA SER A 305 39.20 -22.83 13.20
C SER A 305 37.95 -23.66 13.47
N ILE A 306 37.06 -23.77 12.46
CA ILE A 306 35.82 -24.56 12.54
C ILE A 306 36.12 -26.05 12.78
N ILE A 307 37.09 -26.62 12.04
CA ILE A 307 37.49 -28.03 12.19
C ILE A 307 38.11 -28.29 13.57
N ARG A 308 39.01 -27.42 14.05
CA ARG A 308 39.61 -27.57 15.39
C ARG A 308 38.58 -27.56 16.50
N ARG A 309 37.56 -26.69 16.41
CA ARG A 309 36.49 -26.62 17.41
C ARG A 309 35.64 -27.89 17.42
N LEU A 310 35.28 -28.41 16.24
CA LEU A 310 34.63 -29.72 16.11
C LEU A 310 35.50 -30.89 16.64
N THR A 311 36.83 -30.75 16.61
CA THR A 311 37.74 -31.76 17.20
C THR A 311 37.72 -31.65 18.73
N SER A 312 37.90 -30.44 19.29
CA SER A 312 37.89 -30.22 20.74
C SER A 312 36.55 -30.53 21.41
N ASP A 313 35.44 -30.32 20.70
CA ASP A 313 34.10 -30.64 21.22
C ASP A 313 33.82 -32.16 21.19
N LEU A 314 34.63 -32.95 20.47
CA LEU A 314 34.59 -34.42 20.44
C LEU A 314 35.62 -35.08 21.37
N ASP A 315 36.80 -34.49 21.56
CA ASP A 315 37.85 -34.99 22.50
C ASP A 315 37.37 -35.03 23.97
N VAL A 316 36.24 -34.40 24.31
CA VAL A 316 35.59 -34.49 25.64
C VAL A 316 34.93 -35.86 25.87
N LEU A 317 34.68 -36.63 24.81
CA LEU A 317 34.22 -38.02 24.88
C LEU A 317 35.44 -38.93 24.70
N ASP A 318 35.92 -39.53 25.79
CA ASP A 318 37.13 -40.37 25.89
C ASP A 318 36.94 -41.77 25.23
N THR A 319 36.45 -41.76 23.99
CA THR A 319 36.08 -42.92 23.18
C THR A 319 36.36 -42.64 21.71
N SER A 320 37.42 -43.23 21.16
CA SER A 320 37.73 -43.12 19.73
C SER A 320 36.60 -43.70 18.88
N VAL A 321 36.01 -42.89 17.98
CA VAL A 321 34.96 -43.33 17.05
C VAL A 321 35.53 -44.43 16.13
N PRO A 322 35.02 -45.68 16.17
CA PRO A 322 35.62 -46.81 15.45
C PRO A 322 35.16 -46.82 13.98
N LEU A 323 35.85 -46.05 13.14
CA LEU A 323 35.75 -46.14 11.69
C LEU A 323 36.49 -47.39 11.21
N ALA A 324 35.77 -48.33 10.58
CA ALA A 324 36.33 -49.63 10.26
C ALA A 324 37.10 -49.58 8.92
N SER A 325 38.43 -49.73 8.98
CA SER A 325 39.24 -49.85 7.76
C SER A 325 38.78 -51.03 6.92
N ILE A 326 38.53 -50.81 5.62
CA ILE A 326 38.01 -51.85 4.70
C ILE A 326 39.10 -52.89 4.42
N VAL A 327 39.18 -53.92 5.26
CA VAL A 327 40.04 -55.09 5.04
C VAL A 327 39.38 -55.99 3.98
N HIS A 328 39.71 -55.75 2.72
CA HIS A 328 39.31 -56.63 1.62
C HIS A 328 39.97 -58.00 1.82
N GLU A 329 39.19 -59.09 1.93
CA GLU A 329 39.67 -60.43 2.33
C GLU A 329 40.93 -60.90 1.59
N ARG A 330 41.04 -60.58 0.29
CA ARG A 330 42.16 -60.88 -0.60
C ARG A 330 43.53 -60.37 -0.12
N PHE A 331 43.59 -59.42 0.82
CA PHE A 331 44.84 -58.95 1.43
C PHE A 331 45.21 -59.65 2.75
N SER A 332 44.26 -60.36 3.39
CA SER A 332 44.52 -61.00 4.70
C SER A 332 45.47 -62.20 4.60
N ASP A 333 45.35 -63.05 3.58
CA ASP A 333 46.26 -64.18 3.40
C ASP A 333 47.66 -63.76 2.94
N LYS A 334 47.82 -62.57 2.33
CA LYS A 334 49.15 -62.04 1.97
C LYS A 334 50.00 -61.60 3.16
N LEU A 335 49.41 -61.49 4.36
CA LEU A 335 50.12 -61.24 5.62
C LEU A 335 50.52 -62.53 6.35
N ARG A 336 50.10 -63.72 5.87
CA ARG A 336 50.47 -65.02 6.46
C ARG A 336 51.78 -65.60 5.92
N SER A 337 52.31 -65.10 4.81
CA SER A 337 53.44 -65.70 4.09
C SER A 337 54.79 -65.02 4.31
N VAL A 338 54.94 -64.17 5.34
CA VAL A 338 56.15 -63.37 5.58
C VAL A 338 56.53 -63.34 7.07
N HIS A 339 56.82 -64.50 7.65
CA HIS A 339 57.88 -64.71 8.66
C HIS A 339 57.95 -66.20 9.05
N PHE A 340 58.88 -66.93 8.44
CA PHE A 340 59.44 -68.17 8.96
C PHE A 340 60.79 -68.40 8.28
N ASP A 341 61.88 -68.29 9.05
CA ASP A 341 63.16 -68.88 8.71
C ASP A 341 63.85 -69.35 10.00
N HIS A 342 64.73 -70.33 9.91
CA HIS A 342 65.09 -71.20 11.03
C HIS A 342 66.25 -70.70 11.90
N THR A 343 66.17 -70.99 13.21
CA THR A 343 67.29 -71.63 13.94
C THR A 343 66.83 -72.26 15.27
N SER A 344 67.33 -73.48 15.54
CA SER A 344 67.63 -74.12 16.87
C SER A 344 67.01 -73.59 18.18
N ARG A 345 66.58 -74.41 19.15
CA ARG A 345 66.45 -75.89 19.30
C ARG A 345 65.69 -76.18 20.63
N ASP A 346 65.17 -77.40 20.78
CA ASP A 346 64.87 -78.23 21.99
C ASP A 346 65.03 -77.54 23.40
N ASP A 347 64.14 -77.71 24.41
CA ASP A 347 63.29 -78.87 24.76
C ASP A 347 62.19 -78.55 25.83
N ALA A 348 61.33 -79.53 26.14
CA ALA A 348 60.56 -79.78 27.39
C ALA A 348 59.49 -78.77 27.94
N THR A 349 58.23 -79.02 27.55
CA THR A 349 56.98 -79.06 28.38
C THR A 349 56.86 -78.28 29.73
N LEU A 350 55.79 -77.46 29.89
CA LEU A 350 54.68 -77.68 30.85
C LEU A 350 53.61 -76.56 30.89
N PHE A 351 52.42 -76.95 31.39
CA PHE A 351 51.24 -76.14 31.81
C PHE A 351 50.35 -75.42 30.77
N GLU A 352 49.13 -75.12 31.21
CA GLU A 352 47.91 -74.92 30.42
C GLU A 352 47.36 -73.49 30.51
N THR A 353 46.66 -73.02 29.46
CA THR A 353 45.36 -72.30 29.58
C THR A 353 44.64 -72.28 28.23
N ASN A 354 43.43 -72.85 28.15
CA ASN A 354 42.62 -72.94 26.92
C ASN A 354 41.44 -71.94 26.95
N GLU A 355 41.70 -70.63 26.90
CA GLU A 355 40.64 -69.59 26.84
C GLU A 355 40.79 -68.52 25.73
N SER A 356 41.83 -68.60 24.89
CA SER A 356 42.12 -67.58 23.86
C SER A 356 41.27 -67.68 22.57
N GLY A 357 40.46 -68.73 22.41
CA GLY A 357 39.74 -69.03 21.16
C GLY A 357 38.50 -68.17 20.89
N GLU A 358 37.57 -68.06 21.85
CA GLU A 358 36.29 -67.38 21.61
C GLU A 358 36.42 -65.87 21.45
N GLY A 359 37.32 -65.23 22.22
CA GLY A 359 37.52 -63.78 22.20
C GLY A 359 37.81 -63.24 20.80
N SER A 360 38.72 -63.90 20.07
CA SER A 360 39.09 -63.48 18.70
C SER A 360 37.98 -63.70 17.66
N GLN A 361 37.10 -64.68 17.83
CA GLN A 361 35.93 -64.84 16.96
C GLN A 361 34.84 -63.82 17.29
N ARG A 362 34.68 -63.49 18.59
CA ARG A 362 33.70 -62.52 19.08
C ARG A 362 34.05 -61.09 18.64
N THR A 363 35.31 -60.69 18.66
CA THR A 363 35.75 -59.39 18.14
C THR A 363 35.56 -59.29 16.63
N LYS A 364 35.95 -60.30 15.83
CA LYS A 364 35.71 -60.31 14.38
C LYS A 364 34.23 -60.20 14.00
N ARG A 365 33.34 -60.88 14.73
CA ARG A 365 31.88 -60.74 14.52
C ARG A 365 31.35 -59.36 14.94
N LEU A 366 31.99 -58.69 15.89
CA LEU A 366 31.66 -57.32 16.27
C LEU A 366 32.10 -56.33 15.17
N GLU A 367 33.34 -56.46 14.70
CA GLU A 367 33.94 -55.67 13.63
C GLU A 367 33.11 -55.76 12.33
N GLN A 368 32.74 -56.97 11.90
CA GLN A 368 31.86 -57.18 10.74
C GLN A 368 30.47 -56.53 10.93
N ARG A 369 29.93 -56.48 12.15
CA ARG A 369 28.65 -55.80 12.44
C ARG A 369 28.79 -54.29 12.44
N VAL A 370 29.91 -53.74 12.89
CA VAL A 370 30.22 -52.30 12.79
C VAL A 370 30.41 -51.90 11.33
N GLN A 371 31.16 -52.69 10.54
CA GLN A 371 31.28 -52.50 9.09
C GLN A 371 29.93 -52.53 8.37
N LEU A 372 29.04 -53.47 8.71
CA LEU A 372 27.69 -53.54 8.14
C LEU A 372 26.84 -52.32 8.53
N MET A 373 26.98 -51.84 9.77
CA MET A 373 26.29 -50.64 10.27
C MET A 373 26.80 -49.37 9.57
N GLU A 374 28.12 -49.24 9.37
CA GLU A 374 28.75 -48.15 8.61
C GLU A 374 28.28 -48.17 7.14
N LEU A 375 28.19 -49.36 6.54
CA LEU A 375 27.65 -49.54 5.18
C LEU A 375 26.16 -49.17 5.11
N MET A 376 25.37 -49.51 6.13
CA MET A 376 23.98 -49.06 6.23
C MET A 376 23.88 -47.53 6.36
N PHE A 377 24.69 -46.87 7.19
CA PHE A 377 24.70 -45.40 7.29
C PHE A 377 25.11 -44.72 5.96
N LYS A 378 26.05 -45.31 5.21
CA LYS A 378 26.43 -44.86 3.86
C LYS A 378 25.31 -45.04 2.82
N VAL A 379 24.36 -45.95 3.04
CA VAL A 379 23.13 -46.11 2.24
C VAL A 379 21.99 -45.21 2.76
N TYR A 380 21.89 -45.00 4.08
CA TYR A 380 20.87 -44.23 4.77
C TYR A 380 21.36 -42.83 5.22
N TYR A 381 21.72 -41.99 4.24
CA TYR A 381 21.79 -40.53 4.38
C TYR A 381 22.79 -39.92 5.39
N VAL A 382 24.02 -40.42 5.48
CA VAL A 382 25.13 -39.69 6.14
C VAL A 382 26.26 -39.37 5.13
N ASP A 383 26.65 -38.09 5.05
CA ASP A 383 27.75 -37.60 4.21
C ASP A 383 29.09 -37.74 4.97
N ASP A 384 30.03 -38.53 4.43
CA ASP A 384 31.22 -38.97 5.18
C ASP A 384 32.42 -37.98 5.10
N GLU A 385 32.27 -36.83 4.42
CA GLU A 385 33.27 -35.75 4.37
C GLU A 385 33.73 -35.32 5.78
N ILE A 386 32.82 -35.23 6.76
CA ILE A 386 33.15 -34.80 8.15
C ILE A 386 34.02 -35.84 8.85
N PHE A 387 33.65 -37.12 8.76
CA PHE A 387 34.39 -38.22 9.40
C PHE A 387 35.77 -38.41 8.76
N ARG A 388 35.89 -38.28 7.44
CA ARG A 388 37.19 -38.29 6.75
C ARG A 388 38.07 -37.09 7.12
N ALA A 389 37.48 -35.91 7.32
CA ALA A 389 38.21 -34.73 7.78
C ALA A 389 38.76 -34.89 9.21
N LEU A 390 37.97 -35.51 10.11
CA LEU A 390 38.40 -35.90 11.46
C LEU A 390 39.52 -36.96 11.44
N GLN A 391 39.38 -38.03 10.65
CA GLN A 391 40.43 -39.03 10.48
C GLN A 391 41.75 -38.37 10.01
N HIS A 392 41.68 -37.43 9.07
CA HIS A 392 42.85 -36.68 8.62
C HIS A 392 43.42 -35.73 9.68
N SER A 393 42.61 -35.07 10.52
CA SER A 393 43.14 -34.20 11.58
C SER A 393 43.83 -35.02 12.69
N ILE A 394 43.27 -36.18 13.07
CA ILE A 394 43.84 -37.09 14.07
C ILE A 394 45.17 -37.67 13.58
N ASN A 395 45.20 -38.21 12.34
CA ASN A 395 46.44 -38.76 11.75
C ASN A 395 47.54 -37.69 11.63
N ASN A 396 47.17 -36.47 11.20
CA ASN A 396 48.13 -35.36 11.11
C ASN A 396 48.60 -34.87 12.50
N GLY A 397 47.76 -34.97 13.53
CA GLY A 397 48.13 -34.67 14.91
C GLY A 397 49.17 -35.64 15.46
N GLN A 398 49.03 -36.94 15.17
CA GLN A 398 50.05 -37.93 15.55
C GLN A 398 51.39 -37.68 14.81
N GLN A 399 51.34 -37.27 13.54
CA GLN A 399 52.54 -36.89 12.78
C GLN A 399 53.22 -35.59 13.25
N SER A 400 52.54 -34.71 14.00
CA SER A 400 53.16 -33.48 14.51
C SER A 400 54.00 -33.68 15.78
N VAL A 401 54.04 -34.89 16.35
CA VAL A 401 54.84 -35.22 17.54
C VAL A 401 56.22 -35.81 17.16
N SER A 402 56.37 -36.39 15.96
CA SER A 402 57.57 -37.16 15.60
C SER A 402 58.69 -36.37 14.89
N ASN A 403 58.49 -35.10 14.56
CA ASN A 403 59.46 -34.27 13.82
C ASN A 403 59.67 -32.91 14.52
N ALA A 404 60.64 -32.84 15.44
CA ALA A 404 60.98 -31.60 16.14
C ALA A 404 62.50 -31.51 16.45
N GLU A 405 63.26 -30.87 15.54
CA GLU A 405 64.61 -30.35 15.79
C GLU A 405 64.72 -28.89 15.30
N PRO A 406 65.70 -28.08 15.79
CA PRO A 406 65.50 -26.62 15.92
C PRO A 406 66.16 -25.72 14.84
N ASN A 407 65.47 -24.61 14.54
CA ASN A 407 65.94 -23.21 14.31
C ASN A 407 67.43 -22.94 13.97
N PRO A 408 67.77 -21.99 13.05
CA PRO A 408 67.46 -20.56 13.31
C PRO A 408 67.36 -19.59 12.09
N SER A 409 67.26 -18.28 12.41
CA SER A 409 67.34 -17.05 11.56
C SER A 409 66.11 -16.73 10.67
N MET A 410 65.49 -15.53 10.61
CA MET A 410 65.72 -14.12 11.03
C MET A 410 66.14 -13.16 9.88
N VAL A 411 65.68 -11.90 9.98
CA VAL A 411 66.07 -10.67 9.26
C VAL A 411 65.11 -10.21 8.13
N SER A 412 65.10 -8.90 7.89
CA SER A 412 64.11 -8.06 7.20
C SER A 412 64.52 -7.67 5.77
N THR A 413 63.69 -6.87 5.06
CA THR A 413 64.04 -5.48 4.64
C THR A 413 62.90 -4.83 3.82
N ILE A 414 62.81 -3.49 3.86
CA ILE A 414 61.94 -2.63 3.04
C ILE A 414 62.81 -1.61 2.28
N ASN A 415 62.63 -1.43 0.96
CA ASN A 415 62.59 -0.12 0.23
C ASN A 415 62.88 -0.17 -1.30
N ASN A 416 62.54 0.95 -1.99
CA ASN A 416 63.14 1.50 -3.23
C ASN A 416 62.82 0.86 -4.61
N LEU A 417 62.82 1.59 -5.77
CA LEU A 417 62.52 3.01 -6.11
C LEU A 417 62.53 3.25 -7.66
N GLY A 418 61.55 3.98 -8.22
CA GLY A 418 61.73 5.03 -9.27
C GLY A 418 61.82 4.74 -10.80
N HIS A 419 61.36 5.75 -11.60
CA HIS A 419 61.71 6.12 -13.00
C HIS A 419 61.29 5.21 -14.22
N ARG A 420 61.16 5.68 -15.50
CA ARG A 420 60.65 6.95 -16.12
C ARG A 420 60.53 6.82 -17.69
N GLN A 421 59.70 7.67 -18.33
CA GLN A 421 59.75 8.19 -19.74
C GLN A 421 59.43 7.35 -21.01
N ASN A 422 58.33 7.75 -21.69
CA ASN A 422 58.14 8.18 -23.11
C ASN A 422 58.88 7.58 -24.33
N ILE A 423 58.14 7.25 -25.42
CA ILE A 423 58.13 7.93 -26.77
C ILE A 423 57.16 7.26 -27.80
N ARG A 424 56.82 8.00 -28.90
CA ARG A 424 55.91 7.72 -30.06
C ARG A 424 56.69 7.12 -31.29
N PRO A 425 56.17 6.84 -32.53
CA PRO A 425 55.05 7.47 -33.27
C PRO A 425 54.19 6.53 -34.21
N ALA A 426 53.52 7.10 -35.21
CA ALA A 426 52.64 6.45 -36.21
C ALA A 426 52.67 7.15 -37.60
N PRO A 427 52.12 6.56 -38.69
CA PRO A 427 51.63 7.21 -39.93
C PRO A 427 50.08 7.34 -39.94
N SER A 428 49.36 8.33 -40.51
CA SER A 428 49.35 9.01 -41.84
C SER A 428 48.71 8.17 -42.98
N PHE A 429 47.92 8.68 -43.94
CA PHE A 429 47.75 10.04 -44.54
C PHE A 429 46.30 10.29 -45.10
N GLU A 430 45.98 11.53 -45.55
CA GLU A 430 44.71 11.96 -46.20
C GLU A 430 44.83 12.15 -47.75
N THR A 431 43.91 12.70 -48.59
CA THR A 431 42.59 13.43 -48.60
C THR A 431 41.88 13.24 -49.98
N ARG A 432 40.58 13.59 -50.16
CA ARG A 432 39.98 14.43 -51.28
C ARG A 432 38.48 14.24 -51.62
N ASP A 433 37.93 15.17 -52.42
CA ASP A 433 36.51 15.56 -52.50
C ASP A 433 35.77 15.41 -53.86
N SER A 434 34.43 15.33 -53.76
CA SER A 434 33.41 16.05 -54.58
C SER A 434 32.91 15.56 -55.97
N LYS A 435 31.57 15.63 -56.11
CA LYS A 435 30.72 15.84 -57.33
C LYS A 435 30.63 14.71 -58.38
N GLU A 436 29.52 14.53 -59.13
CA GLU A 436 28.17 15.15 -59.10
C GLU A 436 27.08 14.03 -59.26
N LEU A 437 25.91 14.03 -59.93
CA LEU A 437 25.19 14.88 -60.91
C LEU A 437 23.64 14.64 -60.75
N ILE A 438 22.80 14.82 -61.79
CA ILE A 438 21.32 14.94 -61.71
C ILE A 438 20.58 14.23 -62.88
N LYS A 439 19.42 13.57 -62.64
CA LYS A 439 18.17 13.67 -63.44
C LYS A 439 16.96 12.85 -62.96
N ASN A 440 15.77 13.44 -63.17
CA ASN A 440 14.38 12.94 -63.40
C ASN A 440 13.93 11.55 -62.87
N GLY A 441 12.70 11.34 -62.38
CA GLY A 441 11.55 12.24 -62.19
C GLY A 441 10.36 11.94 -63.12
N GLU A 442 9.35 11.22 -62.61
CA GLU A 442 8.02 11.09 -63.24
C GLU A 442 6.96 10.71 -62.17
N SER A 443 5.67 10.92 -62.44
CA SER A 443 4.58 10.74 -61.47
C SER A 443 3.49 9.78 -61.95
N SER A 444 2.89 9.01 -61.04
CA SER A 444 1.57 8.44 -61.28
C SER A 444 0.76 8.35 -59.98
N SER A 445 -0.52 8.72 -60.04
CA SER A 445 -1.45 8.60 -58.93
C SER A 445 -2.33 7.35 -59.10
N LYS A 446 -2.67 6.69 -57.98
CA LYS A 446 -3.74 5.69 -57.94
C LYS A 446 -4.64 5.96 -56.74
N ARG A 447 -5.94 6.05 -57.01
CA ARG A 447 -6.99 6.18 -56.00
C ARG A 447 -7.24 4.80 -55.37
N VAL A 448 -7.42 4.75 -54.05
CA VAL A 448 -7.86 3.55 -53.31
C VAL A 448 -9.39 3.56 -53.22
N SER A 449 -10.03 2.38 -53.25
CA SER A 449 -11.50 2.27 -53.19
C SER A 449 -12.07 2.56 -51.81
N PHE A 450 -13.33 3.01 -51.75
CA PHE A 450 -14.05 3.29 -50.52
C PHE A 450 -14.28 2.04 -49.66
N ASP A 451 -14.47 0.86 -50.27
CA ASP A 451 -14.86 -0.37 -49.57
C ASP A 451 -13.80 -0.83 -48.55
N GLN A 452 -12.52 -0.64 -48.88
CA GLN A 452 -11.40 -0.97 -47.98
C GLN A 452 -11.35 -0.06 -46.73
N GLN A 453 -11.95 1.13 -46.77
CA GLN A 453 -12.11 1.96 -45.57
C GLN A 453 -13.24 1.48 -44.67
N ALA A 454 -14.30 0.89 -45.21
CA ALA A 454 -15.40 0.34 -44.41
C ALA A 454 -14.95 -0.89 -43.60
N GLU A 455 -14.28 -1.84 -44.26
CA GLU A 455 -13.76 -3.04 -43.59
C GLU A 455 -12.69 -2.68 -42.53
N MET A 456 -11.80 -1.74 -42.84
CA MET A 456 -10.80 -1.26 -41.89
C MET A 456 -11.40 -0.48 -40.71
N ARG A 457 -12.52 0.24 -40.90
CA ARG A 457 -13.27 0.87 -39.80
C ARG A 457 -13.92 -0.16 -38.89
N ALA A 458 -14.62 -1.17 -39.42
CA ALA A 458 -15.21 -2.23 -38.59
C ALA A 458 -14.14 -3.01 -37.79
N LYS A 459 -12.95 -3.21 -38.36
CA LYS A 459 -11.79 -3.77 -37.65
C LYS A 459 -11.25 -2.83 -36.58
N LEU A 460 -11.20 -1.52 -36.85
CA LEU A 460 -10.76 -0.52 -35.88
C LEU A 460 -11.78 -0.37 -34.73
N GLU A 461 -13.08 -0.38 -35.01
CA GLU A 461 -14.15 -0.29 -34.02
C GLU A 461 -14.17 -1.51 -33.09
N SER A 462 -14.07 -2.73 -33.64
CA SER A 462 -13.92 -3.94 -32.82
C SER A 462 -12.60 -3.98 -32.05
N MET A 463 -11.50 -3.46 -32.61
CA MET A 463 -10.24 -3.30 -31.88
C MET A 463 -10.34 -2.23 -30.78
N MET A 464 -11.08 -1.14 -31.00
CA MET A 464 -11.35 -0.09 -30.01
C MET A 464 -12.30 -0.56 -28.90
N GLN A 465 -13.30 -1.40 -29.20
CA GLN A 465 -14.13 -2.03 -28.17
C GLN A 465 -13.31 -3.01 -27.31
N ASN A 466 -12.43 -3.82 -27.92
CA ASN A 466 -11.51 -4.68 -27.18
C ASN A 466 -10.50 -3.87 -26.35
N LEU A 467 -10.00 -2.74 -26.88
CA LEU A 467 -9.15 -1.80 -26.13
C LEU A 467 -9.91 -1.15 -24.98
N ALA A 468 -11.17 -0.72 -25.15
CA ALA A 468 -11.97 -0.14 -24.08
C ALA A 468 -12.29 -1.16 -22.97
N MET A 469 -12.56 -2.42 -23.31
CA MET A 469 -12.69 -3.49 -22.32
C MET A 469 -11.36 -3.81 -21.62
N MET A 470 -10.22 -3.74 -22.33
CA MET A 470 -8.91 -3.83 -21.71
C MET A 470 -8.61 -2.63 -20.78
N GLU A 471 -8.96 -1.42 -21.19
CA GLU A 471 -8.77 -0.18 -20.42
C GLU A 471 -9.62 -0.19 -19.14
N GLN A 472 -10.88 -0.65 -19.21
CA GLN A 472 -11.68 -0.95 -18.01
C GLN A 472 -11.03 -2.02 -17.13
N ALA A 473 -10.50 -3.11 -17.71
CA ALA A 473 -9.81 -4.17 -16.97
C ALA A 473 -8.46 -3.73 -16.37
N GLU A 474 -7.81 -2.70 -16.91
CA GLU A 474 -6.58 -2.11 -16.35
C GLU A 474 -6.89 -1.03 -15.31
N LEU A 475 -7.95 -0.23 -15.48
CA LEU A 475 -8.47 0.68 -14.46
C LEU A 475 -8.88 -0.07 -13.18
N LEU A 476 -9.54 -1.23 -13.33
CA LEU A 476 -9.84 -2.14 -12.20
C LEU A 476 -8.56 -2.58 -11.47
N LYS A 477 -7.53 -3.03 -12.20
CA LYS A 477 -6.23 -3.41 -11.60
C LYS A 477 -5.52 -2.23 -10.93
N ALA A 478 -5.53 -1.04 -11.54
CA ALA A 478 -4.85 0.15 -11.03
C ALA A 478 -5.42 0.62 -9.69
N SER A 479 -6.74 0.47 -9.49
CA SER A 479 -7.43 0.82 -8.23
C SER A 479 -7.06 -0.09 -7.04
N GLY A 480 -6.29 -1.18 -7.23
CA GLY A 480 -6.14 -2.24 -6.23
C GLY A 480 -7.41 -3.05 -5.95
N ARG A 481 -8.51 -2.70 -6.63
CA ARG A 481 -9.77 -3.46 -6.66
C ARG A 481 -9.55 -4.71 -7.50
N LYS A 482 -9.28 -5.82 -6.81
CA LYS A 482 -9.45 -7.17 -7.36
C LYS A 482 -10.84 -7.27 -7.99
N THR A 483 -10.91 -7.82 -9.20
CA THR A 483 -12.20 -8.07 -9.84
C THR A 483 -12.93 -9.19 -9.09
N MET A 484 -14.23 -9.38 -9.37
CA MET A 484 -14.93 -10.55 -8.83
C MET A 484 -14.16 -11.85 -9.15
N GLU A 485 -13.60 -12.00 -10.35
CA GLU A 485 -12.87 -13.21 -10.78
C GLU A 485 -11.66 -13.58 -9.89
N ASP A 486 -11.00 -12.59 -9.29
CA ASP A 486 -9.93 -12.78 -8.30
C ASP A 486 -10.45 -13.30 -6.94
N HIS A 487 -11.69 -12.97 -6.58
CA HIS A 487 -12.33 -13.30 -5.31
C HIS A 487 -12.90 -14.74 -5.26
N LYS A 488 -12.03 -15.73 -5.53
CA LYS A 488 -12.35 -17.18 -5.65
C LYS A 488 -13.06 -17.86 -4.46
N PHE A 489 -13.26 -17.15 -3.35
CA PHE A 489 -14.12 -17.58 -2.23
C PHE A 489 -15.47 -16.85 -2.26
N TRP A 490 -15.46 -15.52 -2.24
CA TRP A 490 -16.67 -14.69 -2.17
C TRP A 490 -17.59 -14.87 -3.38
N ASN A 491 -17.05 -15.21 -4.56
CA ASN A 491 -17.85 -15.67 -5.73
C ASN A 491 -18.75 -16.89 -5.49
N THR A 492 -18.55 -17.59 -4.37
CA THR A 492 -19.33 -18.79 -3.97
C THR A 492 -20.16 -18.54 -2.72
N GLN A 493 -20.34 -17.28 -2.31
CA GLN A 493 -21.09 -16.90 -1.10
C GLN A 493 -22.28 -15.99 -1.49
N PRO A 494 -23.38 -15.99 -0.73
CA PRO A 494 -24.52 -15.11 -0.96
C PRO A 494 -24.18 -13.67 -0.53
N VAL A 495 -23.48 -12.95 -1.40
CA VAL A 495 -23.18 -11.51 -1.28
C VAL A 495 -23.38 -10.84 -2.66
N PRO A 496 -23.79 -9.55 -2.72
CA PRO A 496 -23.91 -8.85 -4.01
C PRO A 496 -22.56 -8.72 -4.71
N LYS A 497 -22.56 -8.68 -6.04
CA LYS A 497 -21.34 -8.46 -6.83
C LYS A 497 -20.93 -6.98 -6.80
N HIS A 498 -19.65 -6.69 -7.07
CA HIS A 498 -19.15 -5.31 -7.15
C HIS A 498 -19.96 -4.43 -8.10
N ASP A 499 -20.31 -4.97 -9.27
CA ASP A 499 -21.00 -4.29 -10.37
C ASP A 499 -22.53 -4.52 -10.34
N GLU A 500 -23.07 -4.96 -9.20
CA GLU A 500 -24.51 -5.20 -9.01
C GLU A 500 -25.20 -3.96 -8.43
N GLU A 501 -26.10 -3.36 -9.22
CA GLU A 501 -27.05 -2.37 -8.74
C GLU A 501 -28.13 -3.08 -7.89
N VAL A 502 -28.17 -2.74 -6.60
CA VAL A 502 -29.10 -3.33 -5.64
C VAL A 502 -30.16 -2.29 -5.28
N THR A 503 -31.35 -2.43 -5.85
CA THR A 503 -32.51 -1.56 -5.60
C THR A 503 -33.51 -2.16 -4.59
N GLU A 504 -33.48 -3.48 -4.41
CA GLU A 504 -34.39 -4.23 -3.54
C GLU A 504 -33.70 -4.68 -2.23
N ILE A 505 -34.49 -4.84 -1.17
CA ILE A 505 -34.05 -5.32 0.16
C ILE A 505 -34.60 -6.72 0.39
N GLY A 506 -33.77 -7.70 0.77
CA GLY A 506 -34.22 -9.06 1.05
C GLY A 506 -33.12 -10.12 1.07
N GLN A 507 -33.49 -11.39 1.31
CA GLN A 507 -32.52 -12.50 1.31
C GLN A 507 -31.99 -12.80 -0.11
N ILE A 508 -30.72 -13.24 -0.22
CA ILE A 508 -30.10 -13.61 -1.51
C ILE A 508 -30.37 -15.08 -1.82
N GLU A 509 -30.12 -15.95 -0.84
CA GLU A 509 -30.48 -17.36 -0.79
C GLU A 509 -31.59 -17.54 0.26
N PRO A 510 -32.71 -18.22 -0.07
CA PRO A 510 -33.81 -18.41 0.87
C PRO A 510 -33.38 -19.28 2.05
N SER A 511 -33.85 -18.91 3.24
CA SER A 511 -33.61 -19.66 4.49
C SER A 511 -34.06 -21.13 4.36
N VAL A 512 -33.15 -22.08 4.63
CA VAL A 512 -33.44 -23.52 4.54
C VAL A 512 -33.85 -24.11 5.89
N PRO A 513 -34.68 -25.17 5.95
CA PRO A 513 -34.98 -25.85 7.21
C PRO A 513 -33.72 -26.35 7.90
N VAL A 514 -33.63 -26.21 9.23
CA VAL A 514 -32.45 -26.58 10.04
C VAL A 514 -32.01 -28.04 9.82
N ASP A 515 -32.94 -28.97 9.55
CA ASP A 515 -32.60 -30.37 9.24
C ASP A 515 -31.87 -30.59 7.91
N GLN A 516 -31.88 -29.61 7.00
CA GLN A 516 -31.10 -29.62 5.76
C GLN A 516 -29.69 -29.02 5.94
N VAL A 517 -29.42 -28.38 7.09
CA VAL A 517 -28.11 -27.80 7.41
C VAL A 517 -27.16 -28.92 7.85
N SER A 518 -25.91 -28.91 7.34
CA SER A 518 -24.90 -29.93 7.70
C SER A 518 -24.64 -29.94 9.20
N LYS A 519 -24.93 -31.07 9.85
CA LYS A 519 -24.65 -31.29 11.27
C LYS A 519 -23.15 -31.57 11.51
N GLU A 520 -22.43 -32.09 10.51
CA GLU A 520 -20.95 -32.20 10.52
C GLU A 520 -20.25 -30.87 10.14
N PRO A 521 -19.12 -30.52 10.77
CA PRO A 521 -18.30 -29.36 10.43
C PRO A 521 -17.41 -29.59 9.19
N PRO A 522 -16.90 -28.52 8.53
CA PRO A 522 -15.93 -28.64 7.45
C PRO A 522 -14.67 -29.39 7.88
N LYS A 523 -14.16 -30.25 6.98
CA LYS A 523 -12.99 -31.09 7.23
C LYS A 523 -11.71 -30.23 7.26
N LEU A 524 -11.04 -30.22 8.41
CA LEU A 524 -9.68 -29.68 8.57
C LEU A 524 -8.62 -30.72 8.14
N PRO A 525 -7.37 -30.27 7.85
CA PRO A 525 -6.21 -31.17 7.78
C PRO A 525 -5.98 -31.87 9.13
N LYS A 526 -5.38 -33.06 9.11
CA LYS A 526 -5.23 -33.93 10.32
C LYS A 526 -4.38 -33.31 11.44
N GLU A 527 -3.61 -32.29 11.10
CA GLU A 527 -2.73 -31.52 11.97
C GLU A 527 -3.50 -30.49 12.81
N PHE A 528 -4.78 -30.25 12.51
CA PHE A 528 -5.64 -29.24 13.15
C PHE A 528 -6.98 -29.82 13.61
N GLU A 529 -7.56 -29.19 14.62
CA GLU A 529 -8.87 -29.54 15.19
C GLU A 529 -9.69 -28.28 15.48
N TRP A 530 -11.02 -28.43 15.42
CA TRP A 530 -11.97 -27.40 15.85
C TRP A 530 -12.05 -27.35 17.38
N CYS A 531 -12.28 -26.16 17.93
CA CYS A 531 -12.58 -25.96 19.34
C CYS A 531 -13.56 -24.80 19.55
N GLU A 532 -14.16 -24.73 20.74
CA GLU A 532 -15.14 -23.71 21.13
C GLU A 532 -14.64 -23.05 22.40
N LEU A 533 -14.28 -21.76 22.33
CA LEU A 533 -13.61 -21.09 23.44
C LEU A 533 -14.61 -20.71 24.53
N ASP A 534 -14.29 -21.05 25.78
CA ASP A 534 -15.01 -20.58 26.95
C ASP A 534 -14.39 -19.29 27.49
N LEU A 535 -15.08 -18.17 27.33
CA LEU A 535 -14.59 -16.89 27.88
C LEU A 535 -14.78 -16.79 29.40
N ASN A 536 -15.33 -17.83 30.03
CA ASN A 536 -15.33 -18.00 31.48
C ASN A 536 -14.05 -18.69 32.00
N ASP A 537 -13.30 -19.43 31.16
CA ASP A 537 -11.95 -19.94 31.54
C ASP A 537 -10.88 -18.89 31.23
N GLU A 538 -10.24 -18.37 32.26
CA GLU A 538 -9.14 -17.40 32.17
C GLU A 538 -8.01 -17.86 31.22
N LYS A 539 -7.79 -19.17 31.08
CA LYS A 539 -6.77 -19.72 30.18
C LYS A 539 -7.16 -19.56 28.72
N GLU A 540 -8.40 -19.86 28.36
CA GLU A 540 -8.86 -19.73 26.96
C GLU A 540 -9.02 -18.25 26.56
N VAL A 541 -9.46 -17.39 27.48
CA VAL A 541 -9.42 -15.92 27.30
C VAL A 541 -7.98 -15.45 27.06
N LYS A 542 -7.01 -15.94 27.85
CA LYS A 542 -5.61 -15.58 27.69
C LYS A 542 -5.01 -16.10 26.38
N GLU A 543 -5.35 -17.31 25.94
CA GLU A 543 -4.92 -17.83 24.64
C GLU A 543 -5.52 -17.04 23.46
N LEU A 544 -6.77 -16.58 23.58
CA LEU A 544 -7.39 -15.69 22.60
C LEU A 544 -6.69 -14.32 22.57
N TYR A 545 -6.42 -13.73 23.73
CA TYR A 545 -5.62 -12.51 23.85
C TYR A 545 -4.24 -12.64 23.22
N GLU A 546 -3.48 -13.69 23.57
CA GLU A 546 -2.16 -13.97 22.98
C GLU A 546 -2.24 -14.22 21.46
N LEU A 547 -3.34 -14.80 20.95
CA LEU A 547 -3.55 -14.92 19.51
C LEU A 547 -3.77 -13.53 18.87
N LEU A 548 -4.71 -12.74 19.39
CA LEU A 548 -5.11 -11.46 18.81
C LEU A 548 -3.97 -10.43 18.86
N THR A 549 -3.43 -10.13 20.04
CA THR A 549 -2.38 -9.12 20.27
C THR A 549 -1.08 -9.41 19.51
N LEU A 550 -0.85 -10.67 19.09
CA LEU A 550 0.29 -11.06 18.25
C LEU A 550 -0.04 -11.26 16.76
N ASN A 551 -1.32 -11.42 16.35
CA ASN A 551 -1.69 -11.88 15.01
C ASN A 551 -2.93 -11.25 14.36
N TYR A 552 -3.59 -10.27 14.98
CA TYR A 552 -4.76 -9.59 14.41
C TYR A 552 -4.35 -8.42 13.48
N VAL A 553 -4.95 -7.24 13.67
CA VAL A 553 -4.66 -6.01 12.92
C VAL A 553 -3.30 -5.42 13.33
N GLU A 554 -2.60 -4.90 12.33
CA GLU A 554 -1.43 -4.03 12.45
C GLU A 554 -1.71 -2.82 11.55
N ASP A 555 -1.20 -1.65 11.90
CA ASP A 555 -1.15 -0.49 11.01
C ASP A 555 -0.22 -0.74 9.81
N GLY A 556 -0.26 0.12 8.79
CA GLY A 556 0.54 -0.03 7.57
C GLY A 556 2.05 -0.09 7.80
N ASP A 557 2.54 0.60 8.83
CA ASP A 557 3.96 0.62 9.24
C ASP A 557 4.28 -0.43 10.34
N ALA A 558 3.29 -1.17 10.83
CA ALA A 558 3.36 -2.12 11.95
C ALA A 558 3.98 -1.55 13.26
N GLN A 559 3.71 -0.28 13.56
CA GLN A 559 4.12 0.42 14.79
C GLN A 559 3.13 0.23 15.95
N PHE A 560 1.87 -0.15 15.67
CA PHE A 560 0.77 -0.28 16.63
C PHE A 560 0.03 -1.61 16.47
N ARG A 561 -0.41 -2.19 17.60
CA ARG A 561 -1.35 -3.32 17.63
C ARG A 561 -2.42 -3.09 18.68
N PHE A 562 -3.67 -3.40 18.35
CA PHE A 562 -4.76 -3.41 19.32
C PHE A 562 -4.47 -4.39 20.45
N ASP A 563 -4.71 -3.94 21.67
CA ASP A 563 -4.40 -4.62 22.93
C ASP A 563 -5.71 -4.90 23.67
N TYR A 564 -6.54 -5.76 23.05
CA TYR A 564 -7.89 -6.09 23.51
C TYR A 564 -7.85 -6.75 24.90
N SER A 565 -8.24 -6.03 25.95
CA SER A 565 -8.17 -6.55 27.32
C SER A 565 -9.07 -7.77 27.52
N ALA A 566 -8.74 -8.61 28.52
CA ALA A 566 -9.58 -9.77 28.88
C ALA A 566 -11.02 -9.36 29.25
N HIS A 567 -11.21 -8.17 29.85
CA HIS A 567 -12.53 -7.62 30.15
C HIS A 567 -13.26 -7.16 28.87
N PHE A 568 -12.56 -6.48 27.96
CA PHE A 568 -13.12 -6.10 26.65
C PHE A 568 -13.56 -7.31 25.85
N LEU A 569 -12.75 -8.39 25.80
CA LEU A 569 -13.09 -9.60 25.06
C LEU A 569 -14.31 -10.31 25.65
N LYS A 570 -14.48 -10.36 26.97
CA LYS A 570 -15.71 -10.89 27.60
C LYS A 570 -16.92 -10.04 27.25
N TRP A 571 -16.81 -8.71 27.41
CA TRP A 571 -17.87 -7.75 27.10
C TRP A 571 -18.30 -7.83 25.61
N ALA A 572 -17.36 -7.76 24.68
CA ALA A 572 -17.65 -7.77 23.24
C ALA A 572 -18.21 -9.11 22.72
N LEU A 573 -17.97 -10.22 23.41
CA LEU A 573 -18.31 -11.57 22.93
C LEU A 573 -19.41 -12.27 23.72
N GLN A 574 -19.75 -11.81 24.93
CA GLN A 574 -20.79 -12.41 25.78
C GLN A 574 -22.05 -11.54 26.01
N PRO A 575 -22.63 -10.85 25.00
CA PRO A 575 -23.87 -10.08 25.15
C PRO A 575 -25.09 -10.98 25.44
N PRO A 576 -26.27 -10.40 25.77
CA PRO A 576 -27.49 -11.18 25.91
C PRO A 576 -27.73 -12.12 24.72
N LYS A 577 -28.22 -13.34 25.00
CA LYS A 577 -28.42 -14.41 24.01
C LYS A 577 -27.12 -14.98 23.37
N TRP A 578 -25.91 -14.64 23.83
CA TRP A 578 -24.63 -15.18 23.28
C TRP A 578 -24.55 -16.71 23.32
N ARG A 579 -23.69 -17.28 22.47
CA ARG A 579 -23.55 -18.73 22.30
C ARG A 579 -22.08 -19.13 22.20
N LYS A 580 -21.62 -20.01 23.10
CA LYS A 580 -20.25 -20.58 23.06
C LYS A 580 -19.94 -21.27 21.73
N SER A 581 -20.93 -21.89 21.09
CA SER A 581 -20.78 -22.49 19.76
C SER A 581 -20.33 -21.46 18.71
N TRP A 582 -20.63 -20.17 18.87
CA TRP A 582 -20.20 -19.13 17.94
C TRP A 582 -18.80 -18.56 18.24
N HIS A 583 -18.06 -19.08 19.22
CA HIS A 583 -16.66 -18.71 19.50
C HIS A 583 -15.69 -19.76 18.91
N VAL A 584 -15.57 -19.75 17.57
CA VAL A 584 -14.96 -20.84 16.80
C VAL A 584 -13.44 -20.67 16.71
N GLY A 585 -12.71 -21.53 17.41
CA GLY A 585 -11.25 -21.61 17.34
C GLY A 585 -10.74 -22.79 16.52
N VAL A 586 -9.51 -22.68 16.02
CA VAL A 586 -8.74 -23.80 15.45
C VAL A 586 -7.46 -23.99 16.27
N ARG A 587 -7.25 -25.21 16.78
CA ARG A 587 -6.05 -25.63 17.50
C ARG A 587 -5.21 -26.58 16.65
N VAL A 588 -3.90 -26.62 16.91
CA VAL A 588 -3.00 -27.65 16.36
C VAL A 588 -3.16 -28.93 17.17
N ALA A 589 -3.57 -30.03 16.54
CA ALA A 589 -3.96 -31.25 17.24
C ALA A 589 -2.85 -31.85 18.12
N ALA A 590 -1.59 -31.72 17.69
CA ALA A 590 -0.41 -32.30 18.35
C ALA A 590 0.04 -31.57 19.63
N ASN A 591 -0.28 -30.29 19.81
CA ASN A 591 0.14 -29.50 20.98
C ASN A 591 -0.93 -28.57 21.55
N LYS A 592 -2.17 -28.66 21.04
CA LYS A 592 -3.37 -27.90 21.42
C LYS A 592 -3.28 -26.38 21.32
N LYS A 593 -2.19 -25.82 20.77
CA LYS A 593 -2.04 -24.37 20.61
C LYS A 593 -3.11 -23.80 19.67
N LEU A 594 -3.82 -22.78 20.13
CA LEU A 594 -4.72 -21.96 19.32
C LEU A 594 -3.94 -21.22 18.21
N VAL A 595 -4.44 -21.31 16.97
CA VAL A 595 -3.80 -20.72 15.78
C VAL A 595 -4.74 -19.96 14.85
N ALA A 596 -6.05 -20.02 15.08
CA ALA A 596 -7.02 -19.15 14.44
C ALA A 596 -8.30 -19.04 15.28
N PHE A 597 -9.07 -17.98 15.06
CA PHE A 597 -10.33 -17.68 15.72
C PHE A 597 -11.28 -16.92 14.78
N ILE A 598 -12.58 -17.07 14.98
CA ILE A 598 -13.65 -16.20 14.48
C ILE A 598 -14.81 -16.24 15.48
N SER A 599 -15.47 -15.11 15.70
CA SER A 599 -16.63 -15.03 16.59
C SER A 599 -17.88 -14.52 15.89
N GLY A 600 -19.02 -15.10 16.25
CA GLY A 600 -20.33 -14.51 16.04
C GLY A 600 -21.02 -14.13 17.36
N ILE A 601 -21.78 -13.04 17.36
CA ILE A 601 -22.68 -12.62 18.45
C ILE A 601 -24.08 -12.30 17.87
N PRO A 602 -25.17 -12.42 18.65
CA PRO A 602 -26.50 -12.07 18.17
C PRO A 602 -26.68 -10.55 18.09
N ALA A 603 -27.30 -10.05 17.03
CA ALA A 603 -27.69 -8.65 16.91
C ALA A 603 -28.97 -8.50 16.10
N ASP A 604 -29.92 -7.70 16.61
CA ASP A 604 -31.13 -7.33 15.89
C ASP A 604 -30.86 -6.05 15.07
N MET A 605 -30.91 -6.19 13.74
CA MET A 605 -30.47 -5.17 12.79
C MET A 605 -31.65 -4.59 12.01
N ARG A 606 -31.71 -3.27 11.92
CA ARG A 606 -32.60 -2.54 11.01
C ARG A 606 -31.85 -2.18 9.72
N THR A 607 -32.39 -2.59 8.58
CA THR A 607 -32.00 -2.14 7.23
C THR A 607 -33.18 -1.42 6.58
N TYR A 608 -33.09 -0.09 6.45
CA TYR A 608 -34.14 0.86 6.06
C TYR A 608 -35.47 0.65 6.83
N ASN A 609 -36.37 -0.17 6.30
CA ASN A 609 -37.71 -0.43 6.81
C ASN A 609 -37.91 -1.87 7.32
N VAL A 610 -36.90 -2.73 7.19
CA VAL A 610 -36.92 -4.13 7.66
C VAL A 610 -36.05 -4.26 8.90
N THR A 611 -36.53 -4.94 9.92
CA THR A 611 -35.74 -5.34 11.10
C THR A 611 -35.69 -6.85 11.19
N GLN A 612 -34.52 -7.42 11.45
CA GLN A 612 -34.32 -8.88 11.55
C GLN A 612 -33.17 -9.26 12.49
N PRO A 613 -33.24 -10.44 13.14
CA PRO A 613 -32.10 -11.01 13.84
C PRO A 613 -31.03 -11.45 12.83
N LEU A 614 -29.78 -11.10 13.09
CA LEU A 614 -28.61 -11.58 12.36
C LEU A 614 -27.47 -11.92 13.32
N THR A 615 -26.40 -12.51 12.79
CA THR A 615 -25.14 -12.69 13.53
C THR A 615 -24.17 -11.55 13.19
N ASP A 616 -23.70 -10.78 14.17
CA ASP A 616 -22.55 -9.89 13.98
C ASP A 616 -21.26 -10.71 14.07
N ILE A 617 -20.38 -10.57 13.06
CA ILE A 617 -19.17 -11.38 12.86
C ILE A 617 -17.94 -10.48 12.97
N ASN A 618 -17.12 -10.75 13.99
CA ASN A 618 -15.89 -10.01 14.29
C ASN A 618 -14.74 -10.96 14.71
N PHE A 619 -13.57 -10.39 15.06
CA PHE A 619 -12.38 -11.07 15.59
C PHE A 619 -11.82 -12.22 14.73
N LEU A 620 -12.04 -12.19 13.40
CA LEU A 620 -11.47 -13.15 12.45
C LEU A 620 -9.93 -13.05 12.40
N CYS A 621 -9.27 -13.91 13.17
CA CYS A 621 -7.82 -13.92 13.34
C CYS A 621 -7.21 -15.22 12.81
N VAL A 622 -6.12 -15.11 12.05
CA VAL A 622 -5.29 -16.25 11.62
C VAL A 622 -3.84 -15.96 11.94
N HIS A 623 -3.23 -16.84 12.76
CA HIS A 623 -1.84 -16.75 13.18
C HIS A 623 -0.90 -16.54 11.99
N LYS A 624 0.04 -15.59 12.08
CA LYS A 624 0.77 -15.05 10.91
C LYS A 624 1.41 -16.11 10.01
N LYS A 625 1.95 -17.19 10.60
CA LYS A 625 2.56 -18.33 9.88
C LYS A 625 1.57 -19.16 9.02
N LEU A 626 0.26 -19.03 9.23
CA LEU A 626 -0.81 -19.72 8.49
C LEU A 626 -1.60 -18.79 7.56
N ARG A 627 -1.27 -17.48 7.52
CA ARG A 627 -1.84 -16.55 6.52
C ARG A 627 -1.53 -17.04 5.10
N SER A 628 -2.39 -16.69 4.14
CA SER A 628 -2.37 -17.17 2.75
C SER A 628 -2.57 -18.69 2.54
N LYS A 629 -2.82 -19.49 3.58
CA LYS A 629 -3.18 -20.93 3.46
C LYS A 629 -4.68 -21.22 3.30
N ARG A 630 -5.49 -20.18 3.01
CA ARG A 630 -6.96 -20.24 2.84
C ARG A 630 -7.75 -20.76 4.06
N LEU A 631 -7.23 -20.62 5.28
CA LEU A 631 -7.93 -21.01 6.51
C LEU A 631 -9.16 -20.12 6.81
N ALA A 632 -9.10 -18.82 6.51
CA ALA A 632 -10.23 -17.89 6.71
C ALA A 632 -11.54 -18.31 5.99
N PRO A 633 -11.51 -18.68 4.69
CA PRO A 633 -12.64 -19.35 4.02
C PRO A 633 -13.25 -20.57 4.74
N VAL A 634 -12.46 -21.31 5.52
CA VAL A 634 -12.93 -22.49 6.26
C VAL A 634 -13.56 -22.07 7.60
N LEU A 635 -12.97 -21.09 8.28
CA LEU A 635 -13.53 -20.43 9.48
C LEU A 635 -14.89 -19.81 9.19
N ILE A 636 -15.00 -19.01 8.11
CA ILE A 636 -16.25 -18.37 7.68
C ILE A 636 -17.33 -19.44 7.43
N ARG A 637 -17.01 -20.49 6.67
CA ARG A 637 -17.97 -21.58 6.41
C ARG A 637 -18.44 -22.32 7.67
N GLU A 638 -17.59 -22.46 8.69
CA GLU A 638 -17.99 -23.08 9.96
C GLU A 638 -18.86 -22.16 10.81
N ILE A 639 -18.54 -20.86 10.95
CA ILE A 639 -19.42 -19.95 11.70
C ILE A 639 -20.76 -19.74 11.00
N THR A 640 -20.80 -19.63 9.66
CA THR A 640 -22.04 -19.62 8.87
C THR A 640 -22.88 -20.88 9.13
N ARG A 641 -22.28 -22.08 9.09
CA ARG A 641 -22.98 -23.34 9.39
C ARG A 641 -23.59 -23.33 10.80
N ARG A 642 -22.89 -22.79 11.79
CA ARG A 642 -23.36 -22.68 13.18
C ARG A 642 -24.42 -21.60 13.39
N SER A 643 -24.41 -20.53 12.59
CA SER A 643 -25.50 -19.55 12.55
C SER A 643 -26.77 -20.18 11.94
N HIS A 644 -26.61 -20.91 10.82
CA HIS A 644 -27.72 -21.61 10.14
C HIS A 644 -28.36 -22.72 11.00
N LEU A 645 -27.57 -23.43 11.83
CA LEU A 645 -28.09 -24.41 12.79
C LEU A 645 -28.97 -23.78 13.88
N GLU A 646 -28.79 -22.49 14.16
CA GLU A 646 -29.59 -21.70 15.10
C GLU A 646 -30.69 -20.91 14.37
N ASN A 647 -30.99 -21.28 13.13
CA ASN A 647 -31.99 -20.67 12.24
C ASN A 647 -31.74 -19.18 11.90
N ILE A 648 -30.48 -18.74 11.94
CA ILE A 648 -30.08 -17.38 11.54
C ILE A 648 -29.25 -17.49 10.25
N PHE A 649 -29.70 -16.84 9.18
CA PHE A 649 -29.13 -16.99 7.84
C PHE A 649 -28.43 -15.73 7.33
N GLN A 650 -28.52 -14.63 8.08
CA GLN A 650 -27.95 -13.33 7.78
C GLN A 650 -26.84 -12.99 8.77
N ALA A 651 -25.86 -12.20 8.32
CA ALA A 651 -24.82 -11.67 9.19
C ALA A 651 -24.41 -10.26 8.80
N VAL A 652 -23.89 -9.48 9.76
CA VAL A 652 -23.18 -8.22 9.51
C VAL A 652 -21.69 -8.43 9.80
N TYR A 653 -20.83 -7.72 9.06
CA TYR A 653 -19.40 -7.69 9.33
C TYR A 653 -18.77 -6.42 8.76
N THR A 654 -17.58 -6.05 9.25
CA THR A 654 -16.78 -4.97 8.67
C THR A 654 -15.37 -5.41 8.31
N ALA A 655 -14.75 -4.69 7.37
CA ALA A 655 -13.34 -4.89 7.04
C ALA A 655 -12.68 -3.57 6.58
N GLY A 656 -11.41 -3.38 6.94
CA GLY A 656 -10.56 -2.32 6.37
C GLY A 656 -10.09 -2.61 4.95
N VAL A 657 -10.22 -3.85 4.48
CA VAL A 657 -9.98 -4.24 3.07
C VAL A 657 -11.29 -4.30 2.31
N VAL A 658 -11.27 -3.88 1.03
CA VAL A 658 -12.45 -3.95 0.17
C VAL A 658 -12.73 -5.40 -0.24
N LEU A 659 -13.96 -5.83 0.02
CA LEU A 659 -14.59 -7.09 -0.39
C LEU A 659 -15.86 -6.79 -1.24
N PRO A 660 -16.45 -7.77 -1.94
CA PRO A 660 -17.70 -7.58 -2.69
C PRO A 660 -18.95 -7.80 -1.82
N LYS A 661 -19.96 -6.92 -1.82
CA LYS A 661 -19.97 -5.48 -2.15
C LYS A 661 -20.20 -4.73 -0.83
N PRO A 662 -19.49 -3.62 -0.53
CA PRO A 662 -19.74 -2.86 0.68
C PRO A 662 -21.10 -2.15 0.58
N VAL A 663 -21.91 -2.24 1.63
CA VAL A 663 -23.17 -1.47 1.71
C VAL A 663 -22.91 -0.03 2.15
N ALA A 664 -21.81 0.22 2.85
CA ALA A 664 -21.33 1.56 3.22
C ALA A 664 -19.81 1.55 3.44
N THR A 665 -19.18 2.72 3.35
CA THR A 665 -17.78 2.92 3.74
C THR A 665 -17.66 4.21 4.55
N CYS A 666 -17.09 4.09 5.75
CA CYS A 666 -16.78 5.20 6.64
C CYS A 666 -15.26 5.39 6.77
N ARG A 667 -14.82 6.60 7.11
CA ARG A 667 -13.42 6.98 7.32
C ARG A 667 -13.17 7.24 8.80
N TYR A 668 -12.01 6.82 9.31
CA TYR A 668 -11.58 7.13 10.67
C TYR A 668 -11.14 8.58 10.84
N PHE A 669 -11.39 9.13 12.01
CA PHE A 669 -11.04 10.47 12.45
C PHE A 669 -10.46 10.43 13.86
N HIS A 670 -9.46 11.27 14.13
CA HIS A 670 -8.65 11.23 15.36
C HIS A 670 -8.55 12.60 16.03
N ARG A 671 -8.93 12.66 17.30
CA ARG A 671 -8.82 13.84 18.16
C ARG A 671 -7.75 13.62 19.22
N SER A 672 -6.60 14.27 19.05
CA SER A 672 -5.53 14.21 20.05
C SER A 672 -5.94 14.85 21.38
N LEU A 673 -5.80 14.12 22.48
CA LEU A 673 -5.89 14.63 23.85
C LEU A 673 -4.50 14.88 24.46
N ASN A 674 -3.52 14.05 24.09
CA ASN A 674 -2.12 14.15 24.51
C ASN A 674 -1.15 14.30 23.32
N PRO A 675 -1.10 15.49 22.66
CA PRO A 675 -0.26 15.67 21.47
C PRO A 675 1.22 15.39 21.68
N LYS A 676 1.73 15.54 22.92
CA LYS A 676 3.11 15.18 23.25
C LYS A 676 3.33 13.67 23.07
N LYS A 677 2.50 12.83 23.70
CA LYS A 677 2.66 11.38 23.59
C LYS A 677 2.38 10.88 22.19
N LEU A 678 1.38 11.43 21.48
CA LEU A 678 1.11 11.03 20.08
C LEU A 678 2.29 11.33 19.15
N VAL A 679 3.01 12.45 19.36
CA VAL A 679 4.23 12.77 18.59
C VAL A 679 5.42 11.91 19.05
N GLU A 680 5.59 11.69 20.36
CA GLU A 680 6.64 10.79 20.87
C GLU A 680 6.45 9.31 20.48
N CYS A 681 5.23 8.90 20.12
CA CYS A 681 4.90 7.57 19.61
C CYS A 681 4.88 7.47 18.06
N ASN A 682 5.19 8.54 17.32
CA ASN A 682 4.99 8.69 15.86
C ASN A 682 3.54 8.60 15.33
N PHE A 683 2.53 8.33 16.19
CA PHE A 683 1.11 8.30 15.83
C PHE A 683 0.63 9.59 15.16
N SER A 684 1.24 10.73 15.50
CA SER A 684 1.00 12.00 14.82
C SER A 684 2.30 12.75 14.59
N ARG A 685 2.31 13.67 13.61
CA ARG A 685 3.47 14.51 13.28
C ARG A 685 3.11 15.98 13.52
N VAL A 686 4.07 16.78 13.99
CA VAL A 686 3.86 18.23 14.14
C VAL A 686 3.77 18.86 12.75
N PRO A 687 2.71 19.63 12.41
CA PRO A 687 2.58 20.25 11.10
C PRO A 687 3.76 21.21 10.77
N PRO A 688 4.21 21.34 9.51
CA PRO A 688 5.45 22.07 9.16
C PRO A 688 5.53 23.55 9.58
N LYS A 689 4.40 24.19 9.90
CA LYS A 689 4.33 25.59 10.36
C LYS A 689 4.00 25.71 11.86
N TRP A 690 4.09 24.62 12.62
CA TRP A 690 3.70 24.54 14.03
C TRP A 690 4.86 24.08 14.91
N THR A 691 4.80 24.44 16.20
CA THR A 691 5.65 23.86 17.25
C THR A 691 4.82 22.89 18.08
N LEU A 692 5.47 21.96 18.80
CA LEU A 692 4.75 21.04 19.70
C LEU A 692 3.96 21.81 20.78
N ALA A 693 4.47 22.93 21.29
CA ALA A 693 3.75 23.80 22.21
C ALA A 693 2.51 24.45 21.57
N ARG A 694 2.58 24.87 20.29
CA ARG A 694 1.40 25.34 19.53
C ARG A 694 0.36 24.23 19.37
N MET A 695 0.80 23.01 19.07
CA MET A 695 -0.06 21.84 18.91
C MET A 695 -0.79 21.48 20.23
N ILE A 696 -0.06 21.44 21.35
CA ILE A 696 -0.63 21.25 22.70
C ILE A 696 -1.65 22.35 23.03
N LYS A 697 -1.34 23.62 22.76
CA LYS A 697 -2.28 24.74 22.99
C LYS A 697 -3.52 24.66 22.09
N HIS A 698 -3.38 24.25 20.83
CA HIS A 698 -4.49 24.14 19.88
C HIS A 698 -5.48 23.03 20.28
N TYR A 699 -4.97 21.88 20.75
CA TYR A 699 -5.76 20.73 21.16
C TYR A 699 -6.20 20.74 22.63
N LYS A 700 -5.79 21.72 23.47
CA LYS A 700 -6.26 21.79 24.87
C LYS A 700 -7.80 21.79 24.90
N VAL A 701 -8.36 20.82 25.60
CA VAL A 701 -9.77 20.79 26.03
C VAL A 701 -9.89 21.36 27.45
N PRO A 702 -11.10 21.78 27.88
CA PRO A 702 -11.37 22.25 29.24
C PRO A 702 -10.94 21.26 30.34
N ASP A 703 -10.97 21.74 31.56
CA ASP A 703 -10.61 20.96 32.76
C ASP A 703 -11.88 20.52 33.54
N GLU A 704 -13.05 21.07 33.20
CA GLU A 704 -14.39 20.71 33.70
C GLU A 704 -15.40 20.67 32.54
N THR A 705 -16.51 19.95 32.74
CA THR A 705 -17.61 19.78 31.78
C THR A 705 -18.62 20.92 31.90
N ALA A 706 -19.27 21.29 30.79
CA ALA A 706 -20.17 22.45 30.73
C ALA A 706 -21.67 22.09 30.85
N THR A 707 -22.06 20.86 30.53
CA THR A 707 -23.48 20.46 30.47
C THR A 707 -24.05 20.24 31.88
N ALA A 708 -25.01 21.07 32.27
CA ALA A 708 -25.77 20.88 33.50
C ALA A 708 -26.59 19.57 33.46
N GLY A 709 -26.67 18.85 34.58
CA GLY A 709 -27.35 17.56 34.66
C GLY A 709 -26.52 16.35 34.17
N LEU A 710 -25.32 16.57 33.64
CA LEU A 710 -24.44 15.49 33.17
C LEU A 710 -23.91 14.64 34.33
N ARG A 711 -24.19 13.33 34.30
CA ARG A 711 -23.70 12.34 35.27
C ARG A 711 -23.34 11.01 34.60
N ILE A 712 -22.68 10.15 35.36
CA ILE A 712 -22.43 8.75 34.97
C ILE A 712 -23.78 8.00 34.88
N MET A 713 -23.93 7.15 33.87
CA MET A 713 -25.10 6.29 33.67
C MET A 713 -25.14 5.12 34.68
N ARG A 714 -26.35 4.67 35.03
CA ARG A 714 -26.65 3.61 36.00
C ARG A 714 -27.59 2.56 35.41
N ASP A 715 -27.67 1.37 36.01
CA ASP A 715 -28.60 0.29 35.66
C ASP A 715 -30.08 0.73 35.64
N GLU A 716 -30.46 1.67 36.50
CA GLU A 716 -31.81 2.23 36.60
C GLU A 716 -32.17 3.13 35.40
N ASP A 717 -31.18 3.72 34.73
CA ASP A 717 -31.38 4.57 33.54
C ASP A 717 -31.71 3.74 32.28
N ALA A 718 -31.38 2.44 32.29
CA ALA A 718 -31.30 1.63 31.07
C ALA A 718 -32.61 1.54 30.28
N ALA A 719 -33.76 1.50 30.95
CA ALA A 719 -35.07 1.42 30.29
C ALA A 719 -35.42 2.72 29.54
N GLU A 720 -35.11 3.88 30.13
CA GLU A 720 -35.33 5.18 29.49
C GLU A 720 -34.30 5.45 28.38
N VAL A 721 -33.03 5.11 28.63
CA VAL A 721 -31.96 5.19 27.63
C VAL A 721 -32.24 4.27 26.44
N ARG A 722 -32.83 3.08 26.62
CA ARG A 722 -33.24 2.22 25.49
C ARG A 722 -34.28 2.90 24.59
N VAL A 723 -35.28 3.56 25.18
CA VAL A 723 -36.30 4.29 24.42
C VAL A 723 -35.66 5.48 23.69
N LEU A 724 -34.81 6.25 24.37
CA LEU A 724 -34.08 7.39 23.79
C LEU A 724 -33.17 6.95 22.63
N LEU A 725 -32.38 5.88 22.82
CA LEU A 725 -31.41 5.38 21.87
C LEU A 725 -32.08 4.74 20.64
N ASN A 726 -33.08 3.88 20.81
CA ASN A 726 -33.83 3.32 19.68
C ASN A 726 -34.56 4.41 18.88
N ASN A 727 -35.16 5.41 19.55
CA ASN A 727 -35.78 6.55 18.88
C ASN A 727 -34.75 7.34 18.04
N TYR A 728 -33.56 7.59 18.58
CA TYR A 728 -32.50 8.31 17.85
C TYR A 728 -31.94 7.48 16.68
N LEU A 729 -31.67 6.19 16.91
CA LEU A 729 -31.15 5.27 15.89
C LEU A 729 -32.15 4.97 14.76
N SER A 730 -33.44 5.23 14.99
CA SER A 730 -34.49 5.10 13.98
C SER A 730 -34.36 6.07 12.79
N ARG A 731 -33.50 7.10 12.92
CA ARG A 731 -33.15 8.09 11.88
C ARG A 731 -32.16 7.56 10.83
N PHE A 732 -31.52 6.42 11.08
CA PHE A 732 -30.48 5.82 10.23
C PHE A 732 -31.01 4.60 9.48
N ASP A 733 -30.39 4.30 8.33
CA ASP A 733 -30.84 3.25 7.40
C ASP A 733 -30.12 1.91 7.61
N LEU A 734 -29.03 1.88 8.39
CA LEU A 734 -28.37 0.66 8.86
C LEU A 734 -28.02 0.81 10.35
N SER A 735 -28.86 0.32 11.27
CA SER A 735 -28.67 0.53 12.72
C SER A 735 -29.09 -0.66 13.58
N LEU A 736 -28.48 -0.78 14.76
CA LEU A 736 -28.90 -1.76 15.78
C LEU A 736 -30.24 -1.37 16.40
N VAL A 737 -31.02 -2.38 16.78
CA VAL A 737 -32.22 -2.26 17.60
C VAL A 737 -31.96 -2.94 18.93
N PHE A 738 -31.96 -2.17 20.02
CA PHE A 738 -31.82 -2.71 21.37
C PHE A 738 -33.20 -3.23 21.82
N GLU A 739 -33.43 -4.54 21.74
CA GLU A 739 -34.74 -5.14 22.04
C GLU A 739 -35.08 -5.00 23.54
N THR A 740 -34.15 -5.36 24.42
CA THR A 740 -34.36 -5.51 25.86
C THR A 740 -33.57 -4.50 26.69
N ASP A 741 -34.01 -4.22 27.92
CA ASP A 741 -33.26 -3.35 28.85
C ASP A 741 -31.89 -3.98 29.19
N GLU A 742 -31.80 -5.31 29.14
CA GLU A 742 -30.58 -6.12 29.32
C GLU A 742 -29.55 -5.86 28.22
N ASP A 743 -29.97 -5.61 26.97
CA ASP A 743 -29.04 -5.23 25.89
C ASP A 743 -28.38 -3.87 26.18
N VAL A 744 -29.13 -2.91 26.74
CA VAL A 744 -28.60 -1.59 27.12
C VAL A 744 -27.76 -1.67 28.41
N LYS A 745 -28.12 -2.53 29.36
CA LYS A 745 -27.29 -2.83 30.55
C LYS A 745 -25.96 -3.48 30.18
N HIS A 746 -25.91 -4.30 29.14
CA HIS A 746 -24.65 -4.93 28.68
C HIS A 746 -23.82 -4.00 27.80
N TRP A 747 -24.42 -3.33 26.82
CA TRP A 747 -23.67 -2.53 25.85
C TRP A 747 -23.37 -1.10 26.30
N ILE A 748 -24.28 -0.47 27.04
CA ILE A 748 -24.26 0.99 27.26
C ILE A 748 -23.99 1.37 28.72
N VAL A 749 -24.39 0.59 29.72
CA VAL A 749 -24.02 0.91 31.13
C VAL A 749 -22.49 0.83 31.31
N PRO A 750 -21.87 1.70 32.13
CA PRO A 750 -20.40 1.77 32.23
C PRO A 750 -19.77 0.48 32.76
N HIS A 751 -18.77 -0.01 32.06
CA HIS A 751 -17.95 -1.16 32.44
C HIS A 751 -16.51 -0.71 32.71
N GLU A 752 -15.98 -1.02 33.90
CA GLU A 752 -14.63 -0.64 34.33
C GLU A 752 -13.57 -1.05 33.29
N ASP A 753 -12.69 -0.10 32.92
CA ASP A 753 -11.68 -0.18 31.86
C ASP A 753 -12.18 -0.54 30.44
N VAL A 754 -13.49 -0.66 30.19
CA VAL A 754 -14.06 -1.04 28.89
C VAL A 754 -14.98 0.03 28.30
N VAL A 755 -15.99 0.52 29.03
CA VAL A 755 -17.00 1.48 28.54
C VAL A 755 -17.26 2.60 29.55
N TRP A 756 -17.23 3.85 29.08
CA TRP A 756 -17.64 5.02 29.86
C TRP A 756 -18.88 5.64 29.21
N SER A 757 -19.96 5.71 29.98
CA SER A 757 -21.24 6.24 29.50
C SER A 757 -21.85 7.21 30.48
N TYR A 758 -22.44 8.25 29.92
CA TYR A 758 -22.95 9.40 30.65
C TYR A 758 -24.33 9.76 30.12
N VAL A 759 -25.18 10.22 31.03
CA VAL A 759 -26.53 10.71 30.76
C VAL A 759 -26.66 12.15 31.24
N VAL A 760 -27.50 12.93 30.57
CA VAL A 760 -27.92 14.25 31.01
C VAL A 760 -29.32 14.12 31.60
N GLU A 761 -29.43 14.31 32.91
CA GLU A 761 -30.70 14.33 33.63
C GLU A 761 -31.19 15.78 33.78
N ASN A 762 -32.44 16.04 33.39
CA ASN A 762 -33.05 17.36 33.54
C ASN A 762 -33.27 17.68 35.03
N PRO A 763 -32.69 18.77 35.60
CA PRO A 763 -32.76 19.04 37.04
C PRO A 763 -34.16 19.36 37.60
N GLU A 764 -35.15 19.65 36.76
CA GLU A 764 -36.52 19.96 37.17
C GLU A 764 -37.48 18.79 36.98
N THR A 765 -37.29 17.99 35.94
CA THR A 765 -38.21 16.88 35.57
C THR A 765 -37.66 15.49 35.89
N HIS A 766 -36.38 15.37 36.25
CA HIS A 766 -35.63 14.12 36.42
C HIS A 766 -35.64 13.18 35.20
N LYS A 767 -36.10 13.67 34.03
CA LYS A 767 -36.08 12.94 32.76
C LYS A 767 -34.66 12.93 32.16
N ILE A 768 -34.26 11.82 31.55
CA ILE A 768 -33.03 11.76 30.74
C ILE A 768 -33.29 12.41 29.37
N THR A 769 -32.49 13.43 29.04
CA THR A 769 -32.60 14.16 27.76
C THR A 769 -31.54 13.74 26.75
N ASP A 770 -30.37 13.30 27.20
CA ASP A 770 -29.23 12.95 26.34
C ASP A 770 -28.42 11.80 26.93
N MET A 771 -27.74 11.04 26.08
CA MET A 771 -26.72 10.08 26.46
C MET A 771 -25.53 10.10 25.48
N PHE A 772 -24.32 9.83 25.97
CA PHE A 772 -23.17 9.52 25.13
C PHE A 772 -22.25 8.49 25.79
N SER A 773 -21.58 7.69 24.97
CA SER A 773 -20.68 6.62 25.40
C SER A 773 -19.41 6.56 24.56
N PHE A 774 -18.33 6.07 25.16
CA PHE A 774 -17.09 5.71 24.46
C PHE A 774 -16.45 4.48 25.09
N TYR A 775 -15.84 3.62 24.27
CA TYR A 775 -15.12 2.42 24.74
C TYR A 775 -13.59 2.61 24.69
N SER A 776 -12.88 1.86 25.53
CA SER A 776 -11.40 1.76 25.51
C SER A 776 -10.98 0.70 24.51
N LEU A 777 -10.08 1.07 23.59
CA LEU A 777 -9.31 0.12 22.80
C LEU A 777 -7.86 0.60 22.73
N PRO A 778 -7.01 0.23 23.71
CA PRO A 778 -5.63 0.66 23.74
C PRO A 778 -4.81 -0.05 22.66
N SER A 779 -3.71 0.58 22.25
CA SER A 779 -2.75 0.01 21.31
C SER A 779 -1.38 -0.15 21.96
N SER A 780 -0.84 -1.36 21.91
CA SER A 780 0.56 -1.65 22.20
C SER A 780 1.45 -0.94 21.16
N VAL A 781 2.45 -0.19 21.62
CA VAL A 781 3.37 0.63 20.81
C VAL A 781 4.69 -0.12 20.63
N ILE A 782 5.06 -0.36 19.37
CA ILE A 782 6.18 -1.24 19.02
C ILE A 782 7.46 -0.42 18.81
N ASN A 783 8.59 -0.95 19.30
CA ASN A 783 9.94 -0.37 19.16
C ASN A 783 10.13 1.06 19.72
N ASN A 784 9.25 1.54 20.59
CA ASN A 784 9.37 2.85 21.22
C ASN A 784 10.07 2.77 22.60
N PRO A 785 11.09 3.60 22.89
CA PRO A 785 11.85 3.54 24.14
C PRO A 785 11.22 4.30 25.31
N LYS A 786 10.12 5.04 25.11
CA LYS A 786 9.44 5.85 26.13
C LYS A 786 8.06 5.33 26.52
N HIS A 787 7.29 4.85 25.55
CA HIS A 787 5.88 4.53 25.69
C HIS A 787 5.61 3.12 25.19
N SER A 788 5.07 2.25 26.04
CA SER A 788 4.70 0.87 25.68
C SER A 788 3.26 0.73 25.18
N THR A 789 2.36 1.62 25.62
CA THR A 789 0.93 1.61 25.28
C THR A 789 0.44 3.01 24.94
N LEU A 790 -0.54 3.08 24.05
CA LEU A 790 -1.26 4.28 23.64
C LEU A 790 -2.74 4.10 24.00
N ASN A 791 -3.27 4.96 24.86
CA ASN A 791 -4.65 4.83 25.32
C ASN A 791 -5.58 5.54 24.31
N ALA A 792 -6.36 4.78 23.54
CA ALA A 792 -7.35 5.33 22.62
C ALA A 792 -8.77 5.02 23.10
N ALA A 793 -9.60 6.06 23.17
CA ALA A 793 -11.04 5.95 23.34
C ALA A 793 -11.72 6.00 21.96
N TYR A 794 -12.82 5.30 21.77
CA TYR A 794 -13.61 5.29 20.53
C TYR A 794 -15.03 5.76 20.86
N ILE A 795 -15.51 6.79 20.17
CA ILE A 795 -16.90 7.24 20.30
C ILE A 795 -17.81 6.08 19.87
N PHE A 796 -18.70 5.68 20.79
CA PHE A 796 -19.60 4.55 20.61
C PHE A 796 -21.01 5.09 20.33
N TYR A 797 -22.01 4.72 21.12
CA TYR A 797 -23.38 5.19 20.95
C TYR A 797 -23.66 6.52 21.66
N TYR A 798 -24.54 7.32 21.06
CA TYR A 798 -25.10 8.53 21.65
C TYR A 798 -26.52 8.77 21.11
N ALA A 799 -27.32 9.51 21.87
CA ALA A 799 -28.69 9.87 21.55
C ALA A 799 -29.10 11.13 22.31
N MET A 800 -30.05 11.89 21.75
CA MET A 800 -30.63 13.07 22.39
C MET A 800 -32.09 13.24 22.01
N ASP A 801 -32.89 13.73 22.95
CA ASP A 801 -34.29 14.08 22.72
C ASP A 801 -34.33 15.47 22.07
N VAL A 802 -34.81 15.53 20.84
CA VAL A 802 -35.02 16.79 20.11
C VAL A 802 -36.37 17.38 20.55
N PRO A 803 -36.42 18.57 21.16
CA PRO A 803 -37.68 19.17 21.59
C PRO A 803 -38.66 19.38 20.43
N ALA A 804 -39.96 19.32 20.72
CA ALA A 804 -41.01 19.41 19.69
C ALA A 804 -40.98 20.73 18.90
N GLU A 805 -40.48 21.81 19.49
CA GLU A 805 -40.29 23.13 18.86
C GLU A 805 -39.21 23.14 17.77
N TYR A 806 -38.28 22.18 17.75
CA TYR A 806 -37.27 22.01 16.69
C TYR A 806 -37.63 20.92 15.67
N LYS A 807 -38.71 20.16 15.91
CA LYS A 807 -39.27 19.16 14.97
C LYS A 807 -40.22 19.79 13.93
N THR A 808 -40.26 21.12 13.85
CA THR A 808 -41.03 21.92 12.88
C THR A 808 -40.51 21.81 11.46
N SER A 809 -39.19 21.70 11.28
CA SER A 809 -38.54 21.49 9.99
C SER A 809 -37.26 20.69 10.15
N LYS A 810 -36.85 19.97 9.09
CA LYS A 810 -35.59 19.19 9.09
C LYS A 810 -34.36 20.06 9.33
N GLU A 811 -34.36 21.28 8.81
CA GLU A 811 -33.24 22.21 8.94
C GLU A 811 -33.07 22.71 10.37
N GLU A 812 -34.18 22.88 11.12
CA GLU A 812 -34.16 23.21 12.54
C GLU A 812 -33.76 22.01 13.41
N GLU A 813 -34.25 20.81 13.09
CA GLU A 813 -33.85 19.56 13.75
C GLU A 813 -32.35 19.28 13.57
N GLU A 814 -31.84 19.30 12.33
CA GLU A 814 -30.41 19.08 12.03
C GLU A 814 -29.51 20.14 12.68
N LYS A 815 -29.97 21.40 12.74
CA LYS A 815 -29.25 22.48 13.42
C LYS A 815 -29.23 22.29 14.94
N TYR A 816 -30.35 21.90 15.56
CA TYR A 816 -30.41 21.57 16.99
C TYR A 816 -29.48 20.40 17.31
N ILE A 817 -29.57 19.29 16.55
CA ILE A 817 -28.72 18.11 16.72
C ILE A 817 -27.25 18.48 16.55
N LYS A 818 -26.86 19.23 15.51
CA LYS A 818 -25.47 19.68 15.36
C LYS A 818 -25.00 20.45 16.60
N THR A 819 -25.77 21.43 17.08
CA THR A 819 -25.36 22.24 18.24
C THR A 819 -25.25 21.38 19.50
N ARG A 820 -26.29 20.59 19.81
CA ARG A 820 -26.35 19.78 21.04
C ARG A 820 -25.28 18.69 21.07
N LEU A 821 -25.07 17.98 19.95
CA LEU A 821 -24.03 16.96 19.82
C LEU A 821 -22.62 17.55 20.00
N ASN A 822 -22.39 18.79 19.54
CA ASN A 822 -21.10 19.46 19.70
C ASN A 822 -20.72 19.64 21.18
N ASP A 823 -21.67 20.09 22.01
CA ASP A 823 -21.46 20.29 23.44
C ASP A 823 -21.35 18.96 24.21
N LEU A 824 -22.13 17.93 23.86
CA LEU A 824 -22.02 16.60 24.45
C LEU A 824 -20.63 15.97 24.16
N ILE A 825 -20.16 16.03 22.91
CA ILE A 825 -18.85 15.47 22.53
C ILE A 825 -17.70 16.29 23.11
N LYS A 826 -17.83 17.61 23.21
CA LYS A 826 -16.88 18.49 23.92
C LYS A 826 -16.69 18.07 25.38
N ASP A 827 -17.77 17.74 26.08
CA ASP A 827 -17.71 17.20 27.45
C ASP A 827 -17.17 15.76 27.48
N ALA A 828 -17.52 14.92 26.48
CA ALA A 828 -16.93 13.58 26.32
C ALA A 828 -15.38 13.65 26.17
N LEU A 829 -14.85 14.62 25.43
CA LEU A 829 -13.40 14.85 25.32
C LEU A 829 -12.74 15.27 26.65
N VAL A 830 -13.45 16.01 27.51
CA VAL A 830 -12.99 16.36 28.86
C VAL A 830 -12.97 15.12 29.75
N LEU A 831 -14.01 14.28 29.67
CA LEU A 831 -14.14 13.04 30.45
C LEU A 831 -13.11 11.99 30.01
N ALA A 832 -12.89 11.80 28.71
CA ALA A 832 -11.84 10.93 28.18
C ALA A 832 -10.43 11.39 28.61
N LYS A 833 -10.16 12.70 28.62
CA LYS A 833 -8.90 13.24 29.17
C LYS A 833 -8.78 12.97 30.68
N LYS A 834 -9.87 13.06 31.46
CA LYS A 834 -9.88 12.74 32.90
C LYS A 834 -9.65 11.23 33.14
N ALA A 835 -10.15 10.37 32.27
CA ALA A 835 -9.90 8.93 32.28
C ALA A 835 -8.52 8.51 31.72
N GLY A 836 -7.66 9.45 31.32
CA GLY A 836 -6.28 9.16 30.91
C GLY A 836 -6.11 8.66 29.46
N PHE A 837 -7.05 8.99 28.56
CA PHE A 837 -6.90 8.72 27.13
C PHE A 837 -6.00 9.75 26.44
N ASP A 838 -5.20 9.27 25.48
CA ASP A 838 -4.24 10.06 24.68
C ASP A 838 -4.86 10.57 23.36
N VAL A 839 -5.84 9.84 22.84
CA VAL A 839 -6.58 10.14 21.60
C VAL A 839 -8.02 9.64 21.72
N VAL A 840 -8.94 10.36 21.07
CA VAL A 840 -10.33 9.90 20.86
C VAL A 840 -10.55 9.70 19.37
N ASN A 841 -11.09 8.55 19.01
CA ASN A 841 -11.35 8.12 17.64
C ASN A 841 -12.86 8.17 17.35
N ALA A 842 -13.20 8.50 16.11
CA ALA A 842 -14.55 8.44 15.58
C ALA A 842 -14.53 7.95 14.13
N LEU A 843 -15.68 7.53 13.62
CA LEU A 843 -15.94 7.29 12.19
C LEU A 843 -16.90 8.39 11.68
N ASP A 844 -16.91 8.71 10.40
CA ASP A 844 -17.90 9.63 9.78
C ASP A 844 -19.28 8.99 9.55
N LEU A 845 -19.70 8.15 10.51
CA LEU A 845 -21.04 7.56 10.64
C LEU A 845 -21.97 8.41 11.51
N MET A 846 -23.27 8.05 11.55
CA MET A 846 -24.32 8.81 12.26
C MET A 846 -24.24 10.31 11.94
N ASP A 847 -24.47 11.18 12.92
CA ASP A 847 -24.32 12.63 12.78
C ASP A 847 -22.87 13.11 13.10
N ASN A 848 -21.86 12.22 13.17
CA ASN A 848 -20.54 12.56 13.71
C ASN A 848 -19.84 13.72 12.98
N ILE A 849 -20.09 13.86 11.68
CA ILE A 849 -19.57 14.97 10.87
C ILE A 849 -19.95 16.35 11.43
N ALA A 850 -21.05 16.45 12.19
CA ALA A 850 -21.53 17.69 12.80
C ALA A 850 -20.60 18.25 13.90
N PHE A 851 -19.73 17.42 14.50
CA PHE A 851 -18.74 17.86 15.50
C PHE A 851 -17.28 17.77 15.04
N VAL A 852 -16.98 17.05 13.95
CA VAL A 852 -15.60 16.73 13.52
C VAL A 852 -14.72 17.97 13.40
N GLU A 853 -15.16 19.01 12.69
CA GLU A 853 -14.37 20.23 12.48
C GLU A 853 -14.25 21.06 13.77
N ASP A 854 -15.40 21.40 14.38
CA ASP A 854 -15.49 22.26 15.57
C ASP A 854 -14.69 21.68 16.76
N GLN A 855 -14.78 20.35 16.96
CA GLN A 855 -14.02 19.62 17.97
C GLN A 855 -12.64 19.17 17.50
N LYS A 856 -12.17 19.58 16.30
CA LYS A 856 -10.80 19.41 15.79
C LYS A 856 -10.36 17.95 15.62
N PHE A 857 -11.26 17.07 15.21
CA PHE A 857 -10.91 15.73 14.76
C PHE A 857 -10.19 15.82 13.41
N GLY A 858 -8.96 15.30 13.34
CA GLY A 858 -8.21 15.20 12.08
C GLY A 858 -8.59 13.93 11.31
N PRO A 859 -8.69 13.96 9.97
CA PRO A 859 -8.97 12.77 9.18
C PRO A 859 -7.80 11.77 9.24
N GLY A 860 -8.10 10.50 9.51
CA GLY A 860 -7.17 9.38 9.41
C GLY A 860 -7.00 8.89 7.97
N ASP A 861 -6.13 7.91 7.79
CA ASP A 861 -5.92 7.16 6.54
C ASP A 861 -6.83 5.92 6.45
N GLY A 862 -7.09 5.27 7.58
CA GLY A 862 -7.97 4.10 7.70
C GLY A 862 -9.42 4.37 7.28
N HIS A 863 -9.99 3.38 6.59
CA HIS A 863 -11.41 3.30 6.25
C HIS A 863 -12.00 1.99 6.79
N LEU A 864 -13.29 1.99 7.10
CA LEU A 864 -14.05 0.81 7.53
C LEU A 864 -15.21 0.59 6.57
N ASN A 865 -15.22 -0.56 5.91
CA ASN A 865 -16.27 -0.96 4.97
C ASN A 865 -17.27 -1.89 5.68
N TYR A 866 -18.55 -1.64 5.50
CA TYR A 866 -19.66 -2.42 6.07
C TYR A 866 -20.22 -3.40 5.05
N TYR A 867 -20.54 -4.60 5.52
CA TYR A 867 -21.02 -5.71 4.69
C TYR A 867 -22.18 -6.44 5.34
N LEU A 868 -23.08 -6.96 4.51
CA LEU A 868 -24.14 -7.88 4.92
C LEU A 868 -24.01 -9.20 4.17
N TYR A 869 -24.11 -10.31 4.89
CA TYR A 869 -24.11 -11.67 4.37
C TYR A 869 -25.54 -12.14 4.17
N ASN A 870 -25.82 -12.76 3.02
CA ASN A 870 -27.14 -13.24 2.60
C ASN A 870 -28.27 -12.20 2.71
N TRP A 871 -27.93 -10.94 2.42
CA TRP A 871 -28.89 -9.84 2.40
C TRP A 871 -28.54 -8.85 1.28
N LYS A 872 -29.53 -8.56 0.44
CA LYS A 872 -29.53 -7.41 -0.46
C LYS A 872 -29.91 -6.17 0.33
N CYS A 873 -29.11 -5.13 0.19
CA CYS A 873 -29.36 -3.80 0.73
C CYS A 873 -28.84 -2.80 -0.31
N PRO A 874 -29.62 -1.75 -0.66
CA PRO A 874 -29.09 -0.60 -1.39
C PRO A 874 -27.93 0.06 -0.66
N ASP A 875 -27.16 0.86 -1.40
CA ASP A 875 -25.96 1.51 -0.87
C ASP A 875 -26.36 2.61 0.13
N VAL A 876 -25.90 2.46 1.37
CA VAL A 876 -26.23 3.32 2.52
C VAL A 876 -25.19 4.44 2.63
N ALA A 877 -25.66 5.69 2.61
CA ALA A 877 -24.80 6.85 2.84
C ALA A 877 -24.13 6.77 4.22
N ARG A 878 -22.88 7.24 4.34
CA ARG A 878 -22.09 7.10 5.59
C ARG A 878 -22.80 7.65 6.85
N ASN A 879 -23.43 8.82 6.73
CA ASN A 879 -24.23 9.47 7.78
C ASN A 879 -25.60 8.79 8.04
N LYS A 880 -25.89 7.71 7.32
CA LYS A 880 -27.04 6.80 7.50
C LYS A 880 -26.64 5.42 8.04
N VAL A 881 -25.36 5.22 8.38
CA VAL A 881 -24.90 4.12 9.22
C VAL A 881 -25.04 4.51 10.68
N GLY A 882 -25.80 3.73 11.45
CA GLY A 882 -25.97 3.78 12.91
C GLY A 882 -25.52 2.47 13.60
N LEU A 883 -24.67 1.68 12.94
CA LEU A 883 -23.95 0.55 13.52
C LEU A 883 -22.53 0.99 13.87
N VAL A 884 -22.10 0.77 15.12
CA VAL A 884 -20.71 1.02 15.57
C VAL A 884 -20.07 -0.30 15.98
N MET A 885 -18.95 -0.64 15.35
CA MET A 885 -18.21 -1.89 15.55
C MET A 885 -17.10 -1.76 16.61
N LEU A 886 -16.54 -2.91 16.99
CA LEU A 886 -15.53 -3.13 18.05
C LEU A 886 -14.20 -3.71 17.50
#